data_AF-A0A933HCG0-F1
#
_entry.id   AF-A0A933HCG0-F1
#
_cell.length_a   1.000
_cell.length_b   1.000
_cell.length_c   1.000
_cell.angle_alpha   90.00
_cell.angle_beta   90.00
_cell.angle_gamma   90.00
#
_symmetry.space_group_name_H-M   'P 1'
#
loop_
_entity.id
_entity.type
_entity.pdbx_description
1 polymer ?
#
loop_
_entity_poly.entity_id
_entity_poly.type
_entity_poly.pdbx_seq_one_letter_code
_entity_poly.pdbx_strand_id
1 'polypeptide(L)'
;LCPEISDELDLTALDAYFSYLYIPYPFTAYKNIKKLEPASCLVFEKGGANITRYWRIEDFSIETQLSGNECIEKIDDLLSKSVTEQMVSDVPLGILFSGGMDSSSVLYYMTKVSNLPVKTFTIGYGSADESFDETVKAQFDEPFADASAIPTYLVTREAHKKVTVALTGIGGDEIFAGYPRYLGARLLPLYIKTPAFFRKIIQAGVRHIPESASAANLPGRIKRFIKADASDFKSAYMSWISCFTKEEKKQLYCSGRLVALENSWHAFSGKLDGYDDIFAFETKRYLASDLLCLSDRTSMANSLELRVPFLDVRLVEFMTQVPLSIKTRGYKLKYLLKKAMSGKLPEQIIKAGKMGFQVPLARWYNEELKDSVREILAPSSLKKSGYLDPAYIENILTEHESGRRNLADQIYAAMMFELWLAAQRRNLAAKKFLALINIKSPPVYRSLGTGGEKILLINMAGLGDIVMMTPILRALKTAYPGSEISLLTIDRSTGLASKLKEISEIFSVPVTYKLPDMLGLWGLFKILFALSKRRFDVALNLRLVSSGSGSWKMRLINAFIKSKFTIGRCLNGLNYESDAIYKEEMVEHKSEVALTARLLEPLGIETADLNIHLDVHESDRAFAESELKRLGISGRKLIGFNPGAFRPSRRWPIENWVKLAEKLLETYPDSVIMVSGSREEAQNYDNLLISDRVKILAGYDMGKLTAFFEKMDLFVTNDTGPMHMAAAVGVKVVGIFGPGDYYRYSPSVNKNKYQIVRKEIPECEMPCYKLKCENPVCLTRITPEDVFTAVKELL
;
A
#
# COMPACT_ATOMS: atom_id res chain seq x y z
N LEU A 1 -2.90 13.24 -17.09
CA LEU A 1 -2.92 13.42 -18.55
C LEU A 1 -2.71 14.89 -18.84
N CYS A 2 -1.72 15.21 -19.67
CA CYS A 2 -1.47 16.56 -20.16
C CYS A 2 -2.78 17.12 -20.74
N PRO A 3 -3.20 18.36 -20.44
CA PRO A 3 -4.46 18.93 -20.92
C PRO A 3 -4.63 18.91 -22.45
N GLU A 4 -3.51 18.82 -23.17
CA GLU A 4 -3.44 18.80 -24.63
C GLU A 4 -3.66 17.40 -25.24
N ILE A 5 -3.64 16.33 -24.43
CA ILE A 5 -3.87 14.96 -24.90
C ILE A 5 -5.33 14.60 -24.64
N SER A 6 -6.08 14.39 -25.74
CA SER A 6 -7.49 13.97 -25.69
C SER A 6 -7.67 12.68 -24.88
N ASP A 7 -8.71 12.66 -24.04
CA ASP A 7 -9.18 11.50 -23.26
C ASP A 7 -10.13 10.59 -24.06
N GLU A 8 -10.17 10.74 -25.39
CA GLU A 8 -10.95 9.87 -26.28
C GLU A 8 -10.51 8.41 -26.12
N LEU A 9 -11.46 7.54 -25.81
CA LEU A 9 -11.22 6.11 -25.63
C LEU A 9 -11.01 5.41 -26.99
N ASP A 10 -10.08 4.46 -27.02
CA ASP A 10 -9.84 3.63 -28.20
C ASP A 10 -10.79 2.42 -28.19
N LEU A 11 -11.87 2.50 -28.96
CA LEU A 11 -12.90 1.45 -29.00
C LEU A 11 -12.35 0.10 -29.49
N THR A 12 -11.30 0.12 -30.32
CA THR A 12 -10.65 -1.11 -30.79
C THR A 12 -9.88 -1.77 -29.66
N ALA A 13 -9.17 -0.97 -28.86
CA ALA A 13 -8.46 -1.44 -27.67
C ALA A 13 -9.42 -2.01 -26.63
N LEU A 14 -10.57 -1.36 -26.42
CA LEU A 14 -11.59 -1.83 -25.49
C LEU A 14 -12.29 -3.12 -25.96
N ASP A 15 -12.56 -3.28 -27.26
CA ASP A 15 -13.05 -4.56 -27.80
C ASP A 15 -12.02 -5.68 -27.62
N ALA A 16 -10.72 -5.38 -27.81
CA ALA A 16 -9.64 -6.31 -27.55
C ALA A 16 -9.55 -6.70 -26.06
N TYR A 17 -9.77 -5.76 -25.14
CA TYR A 17 -9.86 -6.05 -23.71
C TYR A 17 -10.95 -7.08 -23.38
N PHE A 18 -12.17 -6.91 -23.90
CA PHE A 18 -13.23 -7.90 -23.68
C PHE A 18 -12.96 -9.23 -24.42
N SER A 19 -12.03 -9.26 -25.36
CA SER A 19 -11.63 -10.50 -26.02
C SER A 19 -10.51 -11.20 -25.24
N TYR A 20 -9.52 -10.48 -24.72
CA TYR A 20 -8.28 -11.07 -24.20
C TYR A 20 -8.00 -10.78 -22.73
N LEU A 21 -8.87 -10.03 -22.04
CA LEU A 21 -8.75 -9.57 -20.64
C LEU A 21 -7.68 -8.50 -20.39
N TYR A 22 -6.92 -8.10 -21.41
CA TYR A 22 -5.94 -7.03 -21.35
C TYR A 22 -5.94 -6.25 -22.68
N ILE A 23 -5.37 -5.05 -22.67
CA ILE A 23 -5.16 -4.26 -23.88
C ILE A 23 -3.76 -4.57 -24.44
N PRO A 24 -3.62 -5.18 -25.64
CA PRO A 24 -2.32 -5.46 -26.21
C PRO A 24 -1.62 -4.19 -26.67
N TYR A 25 -0.30 -4.14 -26.62
CA TYR A 25 0.44 -3.06 -27.29
C TYR A 25 0.21 -3.10 -28.82
N PRO A 26 0.40 -1.96 -29.51
CA PRO A 26 0.79 -0.64 -29.00
C PRO A 26 -0.39 0.13 -28.40
N PHE A 27 -1.57 -0.47 -28.28
CA PHE A 27 -2.76 0.22 -27.82
C PHE A 27 -2.73 0.49 -26.31
N THR A 28 -3.48 1.52 -25.92
CA THR A 28 -3.94 1.73 -24.55
C THR A 28 -5.45 1.91 -24.59
N ALA A 29 -6.10 2.09 -23.44
CA ALA A 29 -7.51 2.48 -23.41
C ALA A 29 -7.79 3.83 -24.11
N TYR A 30 -6.76 4.64 -24.42
CA TYR A 30 -6.87 5.95 -25.02
C TYR A 30 -6.32 5.98 -26.45
N LYS A 31 -7.04 6.63 -27.35
CA LYS A 31 -6.76 6.60 -28.80
C LYS A 31 -5.40 7.19 -29.17
N ASN A 32 -5.03 8.29 -28.50
CA ASN A 32 -3.81 9.06 -28.78
C ASN A 32 -2.62 8.69 -27.87
N ILE A 33 -2.77 7.68 -27.01
CA ILE A 33 -1.70 7.20 -26.14
C ILE A 33 -1.34 5.78 -26.58
N LYS A 34 -0.06 5.55 -26.87
CA LYS A 34 0.45 4.27 -27.34
C LYS A 34 1.54 3.74 -26.43
N LYS A 35 1.58 2.43 -26.25
CA LYS A 35 2.66 1.71 -25.56
C LYS A 35 3.83 1.52 -26.53
N LEU A 36 5.05 1.74 -26.03
CA LEU A 36 6.26 1.41 -26.78
C LEU A 36 6.30 -0.11 -27.00
N GLU A 37 6.62 -0.54 -28.22
CA GLU A 37 6.69 -1.97 -28.51
C GLU A 37 7.86 -2.64 -27.77
N PRO A 38 7.71 -3.90 -27.32
CA PRO A 38 8.81 -4.66 -26.76
C PRO A 38 10.02 -4.71 -27.70
N ALA A 39 11.21 -4.75 -27.10
CA ALA A 39 12.50 -4.73 -27.78
C ALA A 39 12.74 -3.49 -28.66
N SER A 40 12.19 -2.34 -28.26
CA SER A 40 12.35 -1.06 -28.96
C SER A 40 12.89 0.02 -28.04
N CYS A 41 13.66 0.95 -28.61
CA CYS A 41 14.15 2.16 -27.98
C CYS A 41 13.48 3.37 -28.64
N LEU A 42 12.96 4.30 -27.84
CA LEU A 42 12.43 5.58 -28.30
C LEU A 42 13.41 6.69 -27.92
N VAL A 43 13.89 7.43 -28.92
CA VAL A 43 14.71 8.63 -28.75
C VAL A 43 13.88 9.83 -29.15
N PHE A 44 13.74 10.79 -28.24
CA PHE A 44 13.02 12.05 -28.48
C PHE A 44 13.99 13.23 -28.48
N GLU A 45 14.18 13.85 -29.64
CA GLU A 45 15.13 14.95 -29.84
C GLU A 45 14.54 16.03 -30.74
N LYS A 46 14.69 17.31 -30.36
CA LYS A 46 14.27 18.49 -31.16
C LYS A 46 12.82 18.42 -31.66
N GLY A 47 11.91 17.82 -30.86
CA GLY A 47 10.50 17.66 -31.22
C GLY A 47 10.18 16.45 -32.10
N GLY A 48 11.18 15.66 -32.50
CA GLY A 48 11.00 14.40 -33.23
C GLY A 48 11.15 13.18 -32.32
N ALA A 49 10.37 12.13 -32.58
CA ALA A 49 10.53 10.82 -31.95
C ALA A 49 11.02 9.82 -32.99
N ASN A 50 12.09 9.09 -32.68
CA ASN A 50 12.56 7.95 -33.46
C ASN A 50 12.47 6.68 -32.63
N ILE A 51 11.87 5.63 -33.20
CA ILE A 51 11.74 4.32 -32.55
C ILE A 51 12.60 3.33 -33.32
N THR A 52 13.62 2.78 -32.65
CA THR A 52 14.50 1.75 -33.21
C THR A 52 14.28 0.44 -32.48
N ARG A 53 14.03 -0.63 -33.24
CA ARG A 53 13.89 -1.98 -32.69
C ARG A 53 15.25 -2.68 -32.67
N TYR A 54 15.69 -3.15 -31.50
CA TYR A 54 17.01 -3.75 -31.33
C TYR A 54 17.00 -5.28 -31.30
N TRP A 55 15.83 -5.92 -31.17
CA TRP A 55 15.69 -7.38 -31.21
C TRP A 55 14.32 -7.80 -31.75
N ARG A 56 14.26 -8.92 -32.49
CA ARG A 56 13.05 -9.47 -33.11
C ARG A 56 13.01 -10.97 -32.95
N ILE A 57 11.92 -11.49 -32.39
CA ILE A 57 11.72 -12.93 -32.26
C ILE A 57 11.47 -13.59 -33.63
N GLU A 58 10.97 -12.82 -34.59
CA GLU A 58 10.65 -13.27 -35.95
C GLU A 58 11.89 -13.59 -36.78
N ASP A 59 13.07 -13.13 -36.36
CA ASP A 59 14.34 -13.43 -37.03
C ASP A 59 14.78 -14.89 -36.78
N PHE A 60 14.13 -15.60 -35.85
CA PHE A 60 14.44 -16.98 -35.50
C PHE A 60 13.37 -17.91 -36.07
N SER A 61 13.75 -18.71 -37.05
CA SER A 61 12.87 -19.69 -37.69
C SER A 61 13.08 -21.09 -37.12
N ILE A 62 12.13 -22.00 -37.34
CA ILE A 62 12.28 -23.38 -36.89
C ILE A 62 13.35 -24.06 -37.74
N GLU A 63 14.51 -24.30 -37.13
CA GLU A 63 15.70 -24.79 -37.83
C GLU A 63 16.33 -26.02 -37.18
N THR A 64 15.82 -26.49 -36.04
CA THR A 64 16.61 -27.43 -35.22
C THR A 64 16.85 -28.78 -35.88
N GLN A 65 18.12 -29.02 -36.23
CA GLN A 65 18.71 -30.32 -36.55
C GLN A 65 19.12 -31.12 -35.29
N LEU A 66 18.90 -30.56 -34.09
CA LEU A 66 19.32 -31.13 -32.81
C LEU A 66 18.40 -32.27 -32.36
N SER A 67 19.01 -33.34 -31.85
CA SER A 67 18.32 -34.42 -31.17
C SER A 67 17.70 -33.94 -29.85
N GLY A 68 16.69 -34.68 -29.36
CA GLY A 68 16.02 -34.33 -28.10
C GLY A 68 16.97 -34.26 -26.89
N ASN A 69 18.07 -35.02 -26.88
CA ASN A 69 19.06 -35.00 -25.80
C ASN A 69 19.94 -33.76 -25.85
N GLU A 70 20.41 -33.34 -27.03
CA GLU A 70 21.17 -32.10 -27.19
C GLU A 70 20.34 -30.87 -26.79
N CYS A 71 19.03 -30.89 -27.09
CA CYS A 71 18.12 -29.86 -26.59
C CYS A 71 18.07 -29.82 -25.06
N ILE A 72 18.04 -30.98 -24.39
CA ILE A 72 17.98 -31.09 -22.94
C ILE A 72 19.25 -30.51 -22.29
N GLU A 73 20.43 -30.85 -22.81
CA GLU A 73 21.72 -30.33 -22.31
C GLU A 73 21.82 -28.82 -22.51
N LYS A 74 21.39 -28.31 -23.66
CA LYS A 74 21.40 -26.86 -23.94
C LYS A 74 20.43 -26.08 -23.06
N ILE A 75 19.25 -26.65 -22.75
CA ILE A 75 18.30 -26.05 -21.79
C ILE A 75 18.93 -25.92 -20.40
N ASP A 76 19.60 -26.98 -19.94
CA ASP A 76 20.26 -27.00 -18.64
C ASP A 76 21.34 -25.91 -18.53
N ASP A 77 22.23 -25.85 -19.53
CA ASP A 77 23.31 -24.87 -19.59
C ASP A 77 22.78 -23.43 -19.60
N LEU A 78 21.83 -23.12 -20.51
CA LEU A 78 21.30 -21.78 -20.66
C LEU A 78 20.49 -21.32 -19.43
N LEU A 79 19.68 -22.19 -18.84
CA LEU A 79 18.89 -21.85 -17.66
C LEU A 79 19.78 -21.67 -16.43
N SER A 80 20.80 -22.52 -16.26
CA SER A 80 21.79 -22.39 -15.19
C SER A 80 22.55 -21.06 -15.27
N LYS A 81 23.03 -20.69 -16.48
CA LYS A 81 23.70 -19.41 -16.73
C LYS A 81 22.79 -18.22 -16.46
N SER A 82 21.56 -18.26 -16.99
CA SER A 82 20.57 -17.21 -16.78
C SER A 82 20.29 -16.97 -15.29
N VAL A 83 20.05 -18.03 -14.51
CA VAL A 83 19.83 -17.89 -13.06
C VAL A 83 21.07 -17.35 -12.36
N THR A 84 22.27 -17.81 -12.74
CA THR A 84 23.53 -17.33 -12.16
C THR A 84 23.72 -15.83 -12.38
N GLU A 85 23.50 -15.35 -13.60
CA GLU A 85 23.63 -13.94 -13.96
C GLU A 85 22.57 -13.08 -13.25
N GLN A 86 21.32 -13.57 -13.16
CA GLN A 86 20.23 -12.87 -12.49
C GLN A 86 20.29 -12.93 -10.95
N MET A 87 21.17 -13.74 -10.36
CA MET A 87 21.43 -13.78 -8.92
C MET A 87 22.39 -12.68 -8.45
N VAL A 88 23.07 -11.96 -9.36
CA VAL A 88 23.98 -10.86 -9.01
C VAL A 88 23.18 -9.68 -8.44
N SER A 89 23.35 -9.40 -7.14
CA SER A 89 22.58 -8.37 -6.43
C SER A 89 23.35 -7.85 -5.21
N ASP A 90 23.36 -6.53 -5.02
CA ASP A 90 23.90 -5.87 -3.82
C ASP A 90 22.92 -5.85 -2.64
N VAL A 91 21.68 -6.29 -2.87
CA VAL A 91 20.59 -6.35 -1.89
C VAL A 91 20.08 -7.77 -1.69
N PRO A 92 19.46 -8.08 -0.53
CA PRO A 92 18.88 -9.40 -0.30
C PRO A 92 17.87 -9.77 -1.38
N LEU A 93 18.04 -10.94 -1.97
CA LEU A 93 17.17 -11.48 -3.00
C LEU A 93 16.44 -12.75 -2.54
N GLY A 94 15.28 -13.03 -3.15
CA GLY A 94 14.53 -14.26 -2.93
C GLY A 94 13.89 -14.79 -4.20
N ILE A 95 12.89 -15.65 -4.05
CA ILE A 95 12.10 -16.19 -5.16
C ILE A 95 10.61 -16.19 -4.81
N LEU A 96 9.78 -15.81 -5.78
CA LEU A 96 8.34 -16.07 -5.74
C LEU A 96 8.09 -17.53 -6.12
N PHE A 97 7.71 -18.34 -5.14
CA PHE A 97 7.66 -19.79 -5.23
C PHE A 97 6.21 -20.28 -5.29
N SER A 98 5.81 -20.82 -6.45
CA SER A 98 4.46 -21.37 -6.67
C SER A 98 4.36 -22.88 -6.39
N GLY A 99 5.47 -23.55 -6.07
CA GLY A 99 5.52 -25.01 -5.95
C GLY A 99 5.42 -25.75 -7.28
N GLY A 100 5.37 -25.03 -8.41
CA GLY A 100 5.30 -25.60 -9.75
C GLY A 100 6.67 -25.94 -10.34
N MET A 101 6.65 -26.54 -11.53
CA MET A 101 7.85 -26.91 -12.29
C MET A 101 8.83 -25.74 -12.47
N ASP A 102 8.32 -24.55 -12.79
CA ASP A 102 9.14 -23.42 -13.25
C ASP A 102 9.88 -22.77 -12.08
N SER A 103 9.15 -22.38 -11.04
CA SER A 103 9.76 -21.81 -9.83
C SER A 103 10.68 -22.80 -9.13
N SER A 104 10.37 -24.11 -9.19
CA SER A 104 11.26 -25.16 -8.65
C SER A 104 12.54 -25.30 -9.48
N SER A 105 12.46 -25.15 -10.80
CA SER A 105 13.63 -25.18 -11.67
C SER A 105 14.56 -23.99 -11.38
N VAL A 106 13.99 -22.79 -11.23
CA VAL A 106 14.75 -21.59 -10.84
C VAL A 106 15.36 -21.78 -9.45
N LEU A 107 14.57 -22.21 -8.46
CA LEU A 107 15.05 -22.45 -7.10
C LEU A 107 16.21 -23.45 -7.06
N TYR A 108 16.14 -24.53 -7.86
CA TYR A 108 17.24 -25.49 -7.96
C TYR A 108 18.57 -24.80 -8.33
N TYR A 109 18.61 -24.03 -9.42
CA TYR A 109 19.84 -23.33 -9.82
C TYR A 109 20.22 -22.23 -8.83
N MET A 110 19.26 -21.52 -8.24
CA MET A 110 19.55 -20.55 -7.17
C MET A 110 20.27 -21.21 -6.00
N THR A 111 19.87 -22.42 -5.58
CA THR A 111 20.56 -23.16 -4.49
C THR A 111 21.94 -23.69 -4.89
N LYS A 112 22.26 -23.77 -6.18
CA LYS A 112 23.61 -24.12 -6.66
C LYS A 112 24.56 -22.94 -6.65
N VAL A 113 24.03 -21.73 -6.83
CA VAL A 113 24.78 -20.48 -6.89
C VAL A 113 24.90 -19.83 -5.50
N SER A 114 23.86 -19.94 -4.66
CA SER A 114 23.79 -19.28 -3.36
C SER A 114 24.57 -20.03 -2.28
N ASN A 115 25.38 -19.29 -1.52
CA ASN A 115 26.04 -19.78 -0.31
C ASN A 115 25.14 -19.70 0.94
N LEU A 116 23.95 -19.10 0.82
CA LEU A 116 22.96 -18.95 1.89
C LEU A 116 21.63 -19.61 1.51
N PRO A 117 20.79 -20.00 2.48
CA PRO A 117 19.44 -20.47 2.21
C PRO A 117 18.63 -19.43 1.40
N VAL A 118 18.07 -19.86 0.28
CA VAL A 118 17.25 -19.00 -0.59
C VAL A 118 15.91 -18.74 0.09
N LYS A 119 15.56 -17.45 0.25
CA LYS A 119 14.24 -17.06 0.78
C LYS A 119 13.15 -17.33 -0.27
N THR A 120 12.17 -18.13 0.09
CA THR A 120 11.03 -18.45 -0.77
C THR A 120 9.75 -17.80 -0.26
N PHE A 121 9.01 -17.13 -1.13
CA PHE A 121 7.73 -16.50 -0.80
C PHE A 121 6.61 -17.21 -1.56
N THR A 122 5.60 -17.66 -0.85
CA THR A 122 4.45 -18.36 -1.43
C THR A 122 3.17 -17.83 -0.81
N ILE A 123 2.07 -17.97 -1.53
CA ILE A 123 0.74 -17.61 -1.04
C ILE A 123 -0.19 -18.81 -1.20
N GLY A 124 -0.95 -19.09 -0.16
CA GLY A 124 -2.01 -20.10 -0.17
C GLY A 124 -3.30 -19.48 0.35
N TYR A 125 -4.42 -19.93 -0.19
CA TYR A 125 -5.74 -19.54 0.30
C TYR A 125 -6.12 -20.48 1.44
N GLY A 126 -5.96 -20.02 2.69
CA GLY A 126 -6.52 -20.70 3.86
C GLY A 126 -8.04 -20.56 3.86
N SER A 127 -8.76 -21.61 4.27
CA SER A 127 -10.16 -21.47 4.64
C SER A 127 -10.24 -20.63 5.92
N ALA A 128 -10.85 -19.43 5.81
CA ALA A 128 -10.96 -18.37 6.81
C ALA A 128 -9.86 -17.30 6.77
N ASP A 129 -10.00 -16.34 5.86
CA ASP A 129 -9.81 -14.94 6.22
C ASP A 129 -10.75 -14.06 5.39
N GLU A 130 -11.34 -13.08 6.07
CA GLU A 130 -12.54 -12.34 5.71
C GLU A 130 -12.34 -11.39 4.50
N SER A 131 -13.47 -11.09 3.84
CA SER A 131 -13.71 -10.16 2.73
C SER A 131 -12.75 -8.96 2.63
N PHE A 132 -11.59 -9.16 1.98
CA PHE A 132 -10.69 -8.08 1.60
C PHE A 132 -10.70 -7.90 0.08
N ASP A 133 -11.29 -6.79 -0.38
CA ASP A 133 -11.30 -6.40 -1.79
C ASP A 133 -10.01 -5.66 -2.17
N GLU A 134 -9.05 -6.40 -2.74
CA GLU A 134 -7.80 -5.84 -3.27
C GLU A 134 -7.89 -5.35 -4.70
N THR A 135 -9.03 -5.53 -5.39
CA THR A 135 -9.19 -5.02 -6.76
C THR A 135 -9.03 -3.50 -6.81
N VAL A 136 -9.34 -2.81 -5.71
CA VAL A 136 -9.15 -1.38 -5.53
C VAL A 136 -7.68 -0.98 -5.28
N LYS A 137 -6.81 -1.91 -4.86
CA LYS A 137 -5.38 -1.65 -4.62
C LYS A 137 -4.49 -2.05 -5.79
N ALA A 138 -4.86 -3.10 -6.53
CA ALA A 138 -4.21 -3.50 -7.78
C ALA A 138 -4.77 -2.69 -8.98
N GLN A 139 -4.75 -1.36 -8.90
CA GLN A 139 -5.28 -0.51 -9.97
C GLN A 139 -4.29 -0.39 -11.13
N PHE A 140 -4.75 -0.80 -12.31
CA PHE A 140 -4.08 -0.57 -13.57
C PHE A 140 -4.54 0.76 -14.17
N ASP A 141 -3.67 1.45 -14.90
CA ASP A 141 -4.01 2.72 -15.58
C ASP A 141 -5.08 2.59 -16.68
N GLU A 142 -5.38 1.35 -17.06
CA GLU A 142 -6.31 0.93 -18.09
C GLU A 142 -7.05 -0.33 -17.61
N PRO A 143 -8.21 -0.72 -18.18
CA PRO A 143 -8.90 -1.90 -17.72
C PRO A 143 -8.04 -3.14 -17.98
N PHE A 144 -7.91 -3.98 -16.95
CA PHE A 144 -7.06 -5.16 -16.96
C PHE A 144 -7.70 -6.23 -16.06
N ALA A 145 -7.86 -7.45 -16.58
CA ALA A 145 -8.71 -8.49 -16.00
C ALA A 145 -8.06 -9.88 -15.95
N ASP A 146 -6.74 -9.95 -15.72
CA ASP A 146 -6.12 -11.18 -15.23
C ASP A 146 -6.18 -11.20 -13.69
N ALA A 147 -6.97 -12.15 -13.18
CA ALA A 147 -7.24 -12.28 -11.75
C ALA A 147 -6.04 -12.74 -10.93
N SER A 148 -4.96 -13.22 -11.57
CA SER A 148 -3.69 -13.51 -10.90
C SER A 148 -2.98 -12.24 -10.40
N ALA A 149 -3.45 -11.04 -10.79
CA ALA A 149 -2.96 -9.77 -10.26
C ALA A 149 -3.12 -9.67 -8.74
N ILE A 150 -4.22 -10.20 -8.20
CA ILE A 150 -4.52 -10.19 -6.76
C ILE A 150 -3.44 -10.93 -5.96
N PRO A 151 -3.23 -12.25 -6.15
CA PRO A 151 -2.21 -12.96 -5.39
C PRO A 151 -0.79 -12.50 -5.72
N THR A 152 -0.54 -11.93 -6.91
CA THR A 152 0.78 -11.41 -7.27
C THR A 152 1.07 -10.13 -6.47
N TYR A 153 0.10 -9.24 -6.34
CA TYR A 153 0.18 -8.09 -5.45
C TYR A 153 0.41 -8.51 -3.98
N LEU A 154 -0.33 -9.50 -3.49
CA LEU A 154 -0.17 -9.99 -2.11
C LEU A 154 1.21 -10.56 -1.84
N VAL A 155 1.68 -11.48 -2.69
CA VAL A 155 2.96 -12.15 -2.47
C VAL A 155 4.12 -11.16 -2.60
N THR A 156 4.02 -10.19 -3.51
CA THR A 156 5.05 -9.15 -3.67
C THR A 156 5.07 -8.18 -2.50
N ARG A 157 3.89 -7.79 -1.97
CA ARG A 157 3.78 -7.00 -0.72
C ARG A 157 4.46 -7.67 0.46
N GLU A 158 4.23 -8.97 0.64
CA GLU A 158 4.85 -9.72 1.73
C GLU A 158 6.35 -9.98 1.49
N ALA A 159 6.76 -10.24 0.24
CA ALA A 159 8.16 -10.42 -0.12
C ALA A 159 8.99 -9.15 0.09
N HIS A 160 8.46 -7.99 -0.28
CA HIS A 160 9.13 -6.69 -0.12
C HIS A 160 9.57 -6.41 1.33
N LYS A 161 8.85 -6.95 2.33
CA LYS A 161 9.23 -6.84 3.76
C LYS A 161 10.56 -7.52 4.09
N LYS A 162 11.11 -8.36 3.20
CA LYS A 162 12.27 -9.23 3.46
C LYS A 162 13.36 -9.16 2.39
N VAL A 163 13.01 -8.79 1.16
CA VAL A 163 13.89 -8.69 -0.02
C VAL A 163 13.40 -7.56 -0.91
N THR A 164 14.29 -6.93 -1.68
CA THR A 164 13.90 -5.91 -2.68
C THR A 164 14.01 -6.43 -4.12
N VAL A 165 14.57 -7.64 -4.29
CA VAL A 165 14.68 -8.35 -5.57
C VAL A 165 14.14 -9.77 -5.40
N ALA A 166 13.36 -10.27 -6.35
CA ALA A 166 12.93 -11.66 -6.37
C ALA A 166 12.96 -12.25 -7.78
N LEU A 167 13.42 -13.49 -7.90
CA LEU A 167 13.33 -14.26 -9.14
C LEU A 167 11.93 -14.91 -9.24
N THR A 168 11.49 -15.19 -10.46
CA THR A 168 10.18 -15.81 -10.73
C THR A 168 10.29 -16.90 -11.79
N GLY A 169 9.27 -17.76 -11.88
CA GLY A 169 9.15 -18.77 -12.94
C GLY A 169 8.46 -18.27 -14.22
N ILE A 170 8.19 -16.98 -14.36
CA ILE A 170 7.45 -16.41 -15.50
C ILE A 170 8.26 -16.65 -16.79
N GLY A 171 7.57 -17.00 -17.89
CA GLY A 171 8.19 -17.36 -19.16
C GLY A 171 8.34 -18.87 -19.37
N GLY A 172 8.36 -19.65 -18.29
CA GLY A 172 8.56 -21.10 -18.36
C GLY A 172 7.41 -21.83 -19.06
N ASP A 173 6.16 -21.38 -18.89
CA ASP A 173 5.02 -21.95 -19.58
C ASP A 173 4.94 -21.56 -21.06
N GLU A 174 5.35 -20.34 -21.38
CA GLU A 174 5.32 -19.78 -22.73
C GLU A 174 6.32 -20.50 -23.62
N ILE A 175 7.58 -20.57 -23.19
CA ILE A 175 8.65 -21.11 -24.06
C ILE A 175 8.73 -22.65 -24.07
N PHE A 176 8.20 -23.34 -23.04
CA PHE A 176 8.20 -24.82 -22.95
C PHE A 176 6.86 -25.50 -23.24
N ALA A 177 5.86 -24.77 -23.74
CA ALA A 177 4.51 -25.30 -23.94
C ALA A 177 3.87 -25.89 -22.68
N GLY A 178 3.65 -25.03 -21.68
CA GLY A 178 3.06 -25.37 -20.40
C GLY A 178 1.55 -25.30 -20.28
N TYR A 179 0.87 -24.65 -21.24
CA TYR A 179 -0.58 -24.52 -21.23
C TYR A 179 -1.28 -25.63 -22.03
N PRO A 180 -2.42 -26.15 -21.56
CA PRO A 180 -3.25 -27.08 -22.32
C PRO A 180 -3.67 -26.56 -23.70
N ARG A 181 -3.69 -25.23 -23.89
CA ARG A 181 -4.04 -24.62 -25.18
C ARG A 181 -3.06 -25.00 -26.31
N TYR A 182 -1.81 -25.31 -25.99
CA TYR A 182 -0.84 -25.79 -26.99
C TYR A 182 -1.18 -27.18 -27.53
N LEU A 183 -1.83 -28.04 -26.73
CA LEU A 183 -2.32 -29.34 -27.22
C LEU A 183 -3.52 -29.15 -28.15
N GLY A 184 -4.47 -28.27 -27.81
CA GLY A 184 -5.60 -28.00 -28.69
C GLY A 184 -5.17 -27.29 -29.98
N ALA A 185 -4.14 -26.45 -29.95
CA ALA A 185 -3.57 -25.87 -31.16
C ALA A 185 -3.07 -26.92 -32.16
N ARG A 186 -2.49 -28.02 -31.70
CA ARG A 186 -2.09 -29.15 -32.55
C ARG A 186 -3.29 -29.87 -33.20
N LEU A 187 -4.48 -29.74 -32.61
CA LEU A 187 -5.73 -30.32 -33.12
C LEU A 187 -6.48 -29.37 -34.06
N LEU A 188 -6.18 -28.06 -34.05
CA LEU A 188 -6.85 -27.08 -34.91
C LEU A 188 -6.77 -27.42 -36.41
N PRO A 189 -5.63 -27.86 -36.98
CA PRO A 189 -5.58 -28.20 -38.41
C PRO A 189 -6.55 -29.32 -38.79
N LEU A 190 -6.76 -30.30 -37.91
CA LEU A 190 -7.73 -31.37 -38.10
C LEU A 190 -9.16 -30.84 -37.98
N TYR A 191 -9.43 -29.99 -36.99
CA TYR A 191 -10.73 -29.37 -36.80
C TYR A 191 -11.14 -28.47 -37.98
N ILE A 192 -10.23 -27.65 -38.50
CA ILE A 192 -10.44 -26.77 -39.66
C ILE A 192 -10.79 -27.59 -40.90
N LYS A 193 -10.07 -28.70 -41.13
CA LYS A 193 -10.34 -29.63 -42.25
C LYS A 193 -11.64 -30.42 -42.08
N THR A 194 -12.24 -30.44 -40.89
CA THR A 194 -13.48 -31.19 -40.64
C THR A 194 -14.67 -30.50 -41.33
N PRO A 195 -15.45 -31.20 -42.18
CA PRO A 195 -16.60 -30.59 -42.86
C PRO A 195 -17.61 -29.97 -41.89
N ALA A 196 -18.25 -28.87 -42.31
CA ALA A 196 -19.14 -28.07 -41.47
C ALA A 196 -20.32 -28.89 -40.88
N PHE A 197 -20.81 -29.89 -41.60
CA PHE A 197 -21.87 -30.80 -41.13
C PHE A 197 -21.44 -31.57 -39.86
N PHE A 198 -20.27 -32.21 -39.89
CA PHE A 198 -19.74 -32.93 -38.73
C PHE A 198 -19.42 -32.00 -37.57
N ARG A 199 -18.91 -30.79 -37.86
CA ARG A 199 -18.70 -29.76 -36.82
C ARG A 199 -20.01 -29.39 -36.11
N LYS A 200 -21.12 -29.21 -36.85
CA LYS A 200 -22.44 -28.92 -36.27
C LYS A 200 -22.96 -30.06 -35.39
N ILE A 201 -22.73 -31.33 -35.78
CA ILE A 201 -23.10 -32.50 -34.96
C ILE A 201 -22.31 -32.49 -33.64
N ILE A 202 -20.99 -32.30 -33.70
CA ILE A 202 -20.13 -32.22 -32.51
C ILE A 202 -20.59 -31.06 -31.62
N GLN A 203 -20.90 -29.91 -32.21
CA GLN A 203 -21.41 -28.75 -31.48
C GLN A 203 -22.75 -29.02 -30.78
N ALA A 204 -23.68 -29.74 -31.42
CA ALA A 204 -24.95 -30.11 -30.80
C ALA A 204 -24.74 -31.06 -29.61
N GLY A 205 -23.89 -32.07 -29.76
CA GLY A 205 -23.62 -33.05 -28.70
C GLY A 205 -22.96 -32.44 -27.46
N VAL A 206 -21.98 -31.56 -27.65
CA VAL A 206 -21.21 -30.97 -26.53
C VAL A 206 -21.99 -29.90 -25.76
N ARG A 207 -23.07 -29.33 -26.33
CA ARG A 207 -23.93 -28.33 -25.65
C ARG A 207 -24.50 -28.83 -24.33
N HIS A 208 -24.80 -30.13 -24.23
CA HIS A 208 -25.44 -30.75 -23.07
C HIS A 208 -24.48 -31.11 -21.93
N ILE A 209 -23.17 -30.98 -22.13
CA ILE A 209 -22.19 -31.30 -21.09
C ILE A 209 -22.18 -30.14 -20.08
N PRO A 210 -22.46 -30.35 -18.78
CA PRO A 210 -22.39 -29.27 -17.79
C PRO A 210 -20.96 -28.73 -17.64
N GLU A 211 -20.83 -27.43 -17.36
CA GLU A 211 -19.53 -26.81 -17.11
C GLU A 211 -19.08 -27.03 -15.66
N SER A 212 -17.77 -27.06 -15.43
CA SER A 212 -17.23 -27.20 -14.08
C SER A 212 -17.04 -25.84 -13.43
N ALA A 213 -17.38 -25.74 -12.15
CA ALA A 213 -17.06 -24.59 -11.30
C ALA A 213 -15.54 -24.47 -11.01
N SER A 214 -14.75 -25.52 -11.29
CA SER A 214 -13.29 -25.48 -11.14
C SER A 214 -12.65 -24.56 -12.16
N ALA A 215 -11.59 -23.86 -11.75
CA ALA A 215 -10.78 -22.99 -12.60
C ALA A 215 -10.11 -23.73 -13.80
N ALA A 216 -10.03 -25.06 -13.77
CA ALA A 216 -9.58 -25.86 -14.91
C ALA A 216 -10.63 -25.96 -16.05
N ASN A 217 -11.92 -25.85 -15.72
CA ASN A 217 -13.13 -25.96 -16.58
C ASN A 217 -12.91 -26.62 -17.95
N LEU A 218 -12.50 -27.88 -17.96
CA LEU A 218 -12.22 -28.63 -19.19
C LEU A 218 -13.46 -28.70 -20.12
N PRO A 219 -14.69 -28.96 -19.63
CA PRO A 219 -15.88 -28.93 -20.48
C PRO A 219 -16.10 -27.57 -21.16
N GLY A 220 -15.93 -26.47 -20.42
CA GLY A 220 -16.03 -25.11 -20.98
C GLY A 220 -14.94 -24.83 -22.03
N ARG A 221 -13.72 -25.34 -21.84
CA ARG A 221 -12.64 -25.21 -22.83
C ARG A 221 -12.92 -26.00 -24.11
N ILE A 222 -13.47 -27.21 -24.00
CA ILE A 222 -13.91 -28.00 -25.16
C ILE A 222 -15.02 -27.26 -25.89
N LYS A 223 -16.05 -26.79 -25.17
CA LYS A 223 -17.16 -25.99 -25.73
C LYS A 223 -16.68 -24.74 -26.48
N ARG A 224 -15.65 -24.06 -25.98
CA ARG A 224 -15.03 -22.93 -26.69
C ARG A 224 -14.27 -23.39 -27.94
N PHE A 225 -13.47 -24.45 -27.83
CA PHE A 225 -12.71 -25.02 -28.96
C PHE A 225 -13.62 -25.40 -30.13
N ILE A 226 -14.73 -26.11 -29.88
CA ILE A 226 -15.64 -26.55 -30.94
C ILE A 226 -16.47 -25.41 -31.57
N LYS A 227 -16.49 -24.23 -30.94
CA LYS A 227 -17.13 -23.00 -31.45
C LYS A 227 -16.15 -22.07 -32.16
N ALA A 228 -14.86 -22.43 -32.23
CA ALA A 228 -13.85 -21.63 -32.90
C ALA A 228 -14.17 -21.41 -34.38
N ASP A 229 -13.80 -20.24 -34.90
CA ASP A 229 -13.93 -19.91 -36.32
C ASP A 229 -12.91 -20.69 -37.13
N ALA A 230 -13.36 -21.74 -37.83
CA ALA A 230 -12.49 -22.63 -38.59
C ALA A 230 -12.26 -22.16 -40.05
N SER A 231 -12.21 -20.85 -40.28
CA SER A 231 -11.87 -20.23 -41.56
C SER A 231 -10.39 -20.41 -41.91
N ASP A 232 -9.51 -20.07 -40.97
CA ASP A 232 -8.06 -20.26 -41.03
C ASP A 232 -7.49 -20.56 -39.63
N PHE A 233 -6.19 -20.88 -39.54
CA PHE A 233 -5.55 -21.23 -38.27
C PHE A 233 -5.57 -20.10 -37.25
N LYS A 234 -5.28 -18.86 -37.69
CA LYS A 234 -5.23 -17.67 -36.84
C LYS A 234 -6.62 -17.36 -36.29
N SER A 235 -7.64 -17.34 -37.15
CA SER A 235 -9.04 -17.12 -36.78
C SER A 235 -9.54 -18.17 -35.79
N ALA A 236 -9.19 -19.45 -36.00
CA ALA A 236 -9.58 -20.53 -35.10
C ALA A 236 -8.91 -20.42 -33.73
N TYR A 237 -7.62 -20.08 -33.71
CA TYR A 237 -6.88 -19.91 -32.47
C TYR A 237 -7.37 -18.69 -31.67
N MET A 238 -7.50 -17.54 -32.33
CA MET A 238 -7.88 -16.28 -31.69
C MET A 238 -9.31 -16.30 -31.15
N SER A 239 -10.25 -16.93 -31.87
CA SER A 239 -11.62 -17.11 -31.39
C SER A 239 -11.70 -18.06 -30.20
N TRP A 240 -10.86 -19.10 -30.16
CA TRP A 240 -10.83 -20.06 -29.07
C TRP A 240 -10.33 -19.46 -27.75
N ILE A 241 -9.29 -18.61 -27.80
CA ILE A 241 -8.74 -17.97 -26.61
C ILE A 241 -9.53 -16.73 -26.16
N SER A 242 -10.54 -16.31 -26.93
CA SER A 242 -11.37 -15.15 -26.60
C SER A 242 -12.26 -15.41 -25.37
N CYS A 243 -12.38 -14.42 -24.49
CA CYS A 243 -13.25 -14.45 -23.31
C CYS A 243 -14.72 -14.29 -23.69
N PHE A 244 -15.04 -13.24 -24.47
CA PHE A 244 -16.35 -13.04 -25.09
C PHE A 244 -16.29 -13.37 -26.58
N THR A 245 -17.28 -14.11 -27.09
CA THR A 245 -17.48 -14.29 -28.54
C THR A 245 -17.99 -13.00 -29.19
N LYS A 246 -17.91 -12.90 -30.52
CA LYS A 246 -18.45 -11.75 -31.26
C LYS A 246 -19.94 -11.54 -30.99
N GLU A 247 -20.71 -12.62 -30.95
CA GLU A 247 -22.16 -12.61 -30.70
C GLU A 247 -22.48 -12.20 -29.27
N GLU A 248 -21.65 -12.59 -28.31
CA GLU A 248 -21.76 -12.14 -26.92
C GLU A 248 -21.38 -10.66 -26.79
N LYS A 249 -20.32 -10.20 -27.45
CA LYS A 249 -19.94 -8.77 -27.48
C LYS A 249 -21.05 -7.87 -28.05
N LYS A 250 -21.74 -8.32 -29.10
CA LYS A 250 -22.90 -7.60 -29.66
C LYS A 250 -24.05 -7.41 -28.67
N GLN A 251 -24.22 -8.34 -27.74
CA GLN A 251 -25.24 -8.24 -26.68
C GLN A 251 -24.71 -7.50 -25.46
N LEU A 252 -23.41 -7.65 -25.16
CA LEU A 252 -22.73 -6.99 -24.05
C LEU A 252 -22.66 -5.48 -24.22
N TYR A 253 -22.47 -4.99 -25.44
CA TYR A 253 -22.25 -3.57 -25.69
C TYR A 253 -23.56 -2.80 -25.84
N CYS A 254 -23.65 -1.66 -25.14
CA CYS A 254 -24.72 -0.71 -25.36
C CYS A 254 -24.58 -0.08 -26.76
N SER A 255 -25.68 -0.04 -27.51
CA SER A 255 -25.70 0.41 -28.90
C SER A 255 -25.01 1.77 -29.08
N GLY A 256 -24.04 1.83 -29.98
CA GLY A 256 -23.37 3.07 -30.41
C GLY A 256 -22.15 3.52 -29.61
N ARG A 257 -21.76 2.83 -28.52
CA ARG A 257 -20.55 3.18 -27.74
C ARG A 257 -19.36 2.25 -27.94
N LEU A 258 -19.62 0.96 -28.02
CA LEU A 258 -18.63 -0.06 -28.39
C LEU A 258 -19.15 -0.81 -29.59
N VAL A 259 -18.24 -1.28 -30.45
CA VAL A 259 -18.58 -2.04 -31.65
C VAL A 259 -17.90 -3.39 -31.53
N ALA A 260 -18.68 -4.45 -31.64
CA ALA A 260 -18.14 -5.81 -31.71
C ALA A 260 -17.40 -5.99 -33.03
N LEU A 261 -16.08 -5.91 -32.99
CA LEU A 261 -15.25 -6.02 -34.18
C LEU A 261 -15.12 -7.48 -34.61
N GLU A 262 -15.20 -7.71 -35.93
CA GLU A 262 -15.02 -9.05 -36.52
C GLU A 262 -13.64 -9.60 -36.23
N ASN A 263 -12.63 -8.75 -36.38
CA ASN A 263 -11.24 -9.10 -36.23
C ASN A 263 -10.52 -7.98 -35.50
N SER A 264 -10.87 -7.72 -34.23
CA SER A 264 -10.08 -6.81 -33.39
C SER A 264 -8.61 -7.22 -33.33
N TRP A 265 -8.33 -8.48 -33.67
CA TRP A 265 -6.98 -9.00 -33.82
C TRP A 265 -6.26 -8.67 -35.13
N HIS A 266 -6.93 -8.20 -36.19
CA HIS A 266 -6.24 -7.71 -37.41
C HIS A 266 -5.47 -6.42 -37.18
N ALA A 267 -5.80 -5.66 -36.13
CA ALA A 267 -4.96 -4.58 -35.64
C ALA A 267 -3.59 -5.08 -35.12
N PHE A 268 -3.42 -6.41 -34.98
CA PHE A 268 -2.21 -7.06 -34.50
C PHE A 268 -1.47 -7.77 -35.65
N SER A 269 -0.32 -7.20 -36.03
CA SER A 269 0.64 -7.79 -36.95
C SER A 269 1.32 -9.04 -36.34
N GLY A 270 1.61 -10.05 -37.16
CA GLY A 270 2.31 -11.26 -36.73
C GLY A 270 1.80 -12.50 -37.45
N LYS A 271 2.75 -13.35 -37.83
CA LYS A 271 2.51 -14.64 -38.49
C LYS A 271 1.89 -15.63 -37.50
N LEU A 272 0.82 -16.31 -37.92
CA LEU A 272 0.19 -17.38 -37.16
C LEU A 272 -0.51 -18.33 -38.14
N ASP A 273 0.27 -18.93 -39.03
CA ASP A 273 -0.24 -19.78 -40.11
C ASP A 273 -0.34 -21.24 -39.67
N GLY A 274 0.41 -21.62 -38.63
CA GLY A 274 0.37 -22.94 -38.03
C GLY A 274 0.67 -22.96 -36.53
N TYR A 275 0.56 -24.14 -35.93
CA TYR A 275 0.74 -24.32 -34.48
C TYR A 275 2.17 -24.04 -33.99
N ASP A 276 3.13 -24.07 -34.89
CA ASP A 276 4.53 -23.80 -34.61
C ASP A 276 4.82 -22.28 -34.48
N ASP A 277 4.03 -21.42 -35.12
CA ASP A 277 4.14 -19.96 -35.01
C ASP A 277 3.60 -19.42 -33.67
N ILE A 278 2.83 -20.23 -32.91
CA ILE A 278 2.16 -19.82 -31.66
C ILE A 278 3.14 -19.27 -30.64
N PHE A 279 4.34 -19.83 -30.53
CA PHE A 279 5.30 -19.39 -29.52
C PHE A 279 5.74 -17.96 -29.74
N ALA A 280 6.24 -17.66 -30.94
CA ALA A 280 6.63 -16.31 -31.30
C ALA A 280 5.43 -15.36 -31.17
N PHE A 281 4.25 -15.80 -31.57
CA PHE A 281 3.02 -15.02 -31.46
C PHE A 281 2.62 -14.70 -30.01
N GLU A 282 2.58 -15.68 -29.11
CA GLU A 282 2.17 -15.49 -27.71
C GLU A 282 3.23 -14.78 -26.87
N THR A 283 4.52 -15.07 -27.06
CA THR A 283 5.61 -14.31 -26.45
C THR A 283 5.49 -12.83 -26.77
N LYS A 284 5.15 -12.55 -28.03
CA LYS A 284 4.95 -11.20 -28.52
C LYS A 284 3.64 -10.57 -28.04
N ARG A 285 2.61 -11.32 -27.65
CA ARG A 285 1.28 -10.75 -27.33
C ARG A 285 0.88 -10.96 -25.88
N TYR A 286 0.61 -12.21 -25.53
CA TYR A 286 0.17 -12.63 -24.21
C TYR A 286 1.24 -12.37 -23.14
N LEU A 287 2.46 -12.88 -23.33
CA LEU A 287 3.52 -12.73 -22.33
C LEU A 287 3.85 -11.25 -22.06
N ALA A 288 4.05 -10.48 -23.11
CA ALA A 288 4.45 -9.08 -23.02
C ALA A 288 3.35 -8.15 -22.48
N SER A 289 2.10 -8.35 -22.92
CA SER A 289 1.01 -7.42 -22.59
C SER A 289 0.21 -7.83 -21.37
N ASP A 290 0.25 -9.11 -21.00
CA ASP A 290 -0.47 -9.65 -19.84
C ASP A 290 0.51 -9.96 -18.71
N LEU A 291 1.20 -11.11 -18.76
CA LEU A 291 1.97 -11.63 -17.63
C LEU A 291 3.09 -10.71 -17.15
N LEU A 292 3.91 -10.18 -18.05
CA LEU A 292 5.00 -9.26 -17.70
C LEU A 292 4.45 -7.90 -17.25
N CYS A 293 3.42 -7.39 -17.92
CA CYS A 293 2.77 -6.14 -17.56
C CYS A 293 2.14 -6.21 -16.15
N LEU A 294 1.42 -7.29 -15.87
CA LEU A 294 0.83 -7.58 -14.56
C LEU A 294 1.91 -7.68 -13.49
N SER A 295 2.94 -8.50 -13.74
CA SER A 295 3.96 -8.79 -12.73
C SER A 295 4.79 -7.55 -12.43
N ASP A 296 5.18 -6.80 -13.45
CA ASP A 296 5.89 -5.52 -13.29
C ASP A 296 5.05 -4.52 -12.49
N ARG A 297 3.81 -4.25 -12.91
CA ARG A 297 2.93 -3.28 -12.23
C ARG A 297 2.63 -3.64 -10.79
N THR A 298 2.30 -4.91 -10.52
CA THR A 298 1.95 -5.37 -9.17
C THR A 298 3.15 -5.43 -8.23
N SER A 299 4.33 -5.82 -8.74
CA SER A 299 5.56 -5.86 -7.94
C SER A 299 6.14 -4.46 -7.69
N MET A 300 6.14 -3.59 -8.70
CA MET A 300 6.61 -2.21 -8.56
C MET A 300 5.68 -1.36 -7.69
N ALA A 301 4.37 -1.66 -7.64
CA ALA A 301 3.48 -1.08 -6.64
C ALA A 301 3.92 -1.37 -5.19
N ASN A 302 4.73 -2.41 -4.99
CA ASN A 302 5.33 -2.81 -3.73
C ASN A 302 6.85 -2.58 -3.70
N SER A 303 7.42 -1.81 -4.64
CA SER A 303 8.86 -1.54 -4.74
C SER A 303 9.74 -2.81 -4.78
N LEU A 304 9.25 -3.88 -5.39
CA LEU A 304 9.96 -5.16 -5.53
C LEU A 304 10.35 -5.39 -7.00
N GLU A 305 11.65 -5.52 -7.27
CA GLU A 305 12.13 -5.89 -8.60
C GLU A 305 11.90 -7.38 -8.86
N LEU A 306 11.24 -7.74 -9.97
CA LEU A 306 11.11 -9.13 -10.41
C LEU A 306 12.05 -9.45 -11.56
N ARG A 307 12.78 -10.56 -11.41
CA ARG A 307 13.67 -11.11 -12.43
C ARG A 307 13.08 -12.40 -13.02
N VAL A 308 13.26 -12.59 -14.33
CA VAL A 308 12.59 -13.63 -15.13
C VAL A 308 13.61 -14.51 -15.87
N PRO A 309 14.25 -15.48 -15.19
CA PRO A 309 15.34 -16.28 -15.77
C PRO A 309 14.97 -17.03 -17.05
N PHE A 310 13.72 -17.48 -17.19
CA PHE A 310 13.26 -18.16 -18.40
C PHE A 310 13.26 -17.26 -19.63
N LEU A 311 13.25 -15.94 -19.46
CA LEU A 311 13.22 -14.98 -20.56
C LEU A 311 14.61 -14.41 -20.90
N ASP A 312 15.68 -15.10 -20.49
CA ASP A 312 17.01 -14.85 -21.04
C ASP A 312 16.97 -14.99 -22.56
N VAL A 313 17.50 -13.98 -23.25
CA VAL A 313 17.42 -13.88 -24.71
C VAL A 313 17.98 -15.12 -25.39
N ARG A 314 19.07 -15.70 -24.90
CA ARG A 314 19.71 -16.90 -25.48
C ARG A 314 18.79 -18.11 -25.37
N LEU A 315 18.08 -18.24 -24.25
CA LEU A 315 17.12 -19.32 -24.04
C LEU A 315 15.87 -19.13 -24.90
N VAL A 316 15.35 -17.91 -25.02
CA VAL A 316 14.18 -17.59 -25.85
C VAL A 316 14.48 -17.82 -27.33
N GLU A 317 15.63 -17.35 -27.82
CA GLU A 317 16.09 -17.55 -29.20
C GLU A 317 16.22 -19.04 -29.53
N PHE A 318 16.84 -19.81 -28.63
CA PHE A 318 16.96 -21.25 -28.78
C PHE A 318 15.59 -21.93 -28.80
N MET A 319 14.73 -21.65 -27.83
CA MET A 319 13.43 -22.30 -27.72
C MET A 319 12.49 -21.90 -28.86
N THR A 320 12.63 -20.73 -29.46
CA THR A 320 11.85 -20.32 -30.65
C THR A 320 12.13 -21.22 -31.84
N GLN A 321 13.36 -21.69 -31.99
CA GLN A 321 13.78 -22.57 -33.08
C GLN A 321 13.35 -24.04 -32.90
N VAL A 322 12.82 -24.41 -31.72
CA VAL A 322 12.41 -25.80 -31.40
C VAL A 322 10.93 -26.02 -31.74
N PRO A 323 10.57 -27.02 -32.58
CA PRO A 323 9.18 -27.33 -32.90
C PRO A 323 8.30 -27.65 -31.69
N LEU A 324 7.00 -27.33 -31.79
CA LEU A 324 6.02 -27.66 -30.74
C LEU A 324 5.93 -29.17 -30.47
N SER A 325 6.15 -29.98 -31.50
CA SER A 325 6.14 -31.45 -31.44
C SER A 325 7.30 -32.07 -30.65
N ILE A 326 8.36 -31.31 -30.40
CA ILE A 326 9.49 -31.71 -29.56
C ILE A 326 9.31 -31.16 -28.14
N LYS A 327 8.84 -29.91 -28.01
CA LYS A 327 8.50 -29.28 -26.72
C LYS A 327 7.40 -30.03 -25.96
N THR A 328 6.48 -30.66 -26.70
CA THR A 328 5.43 -31.54 -26.17
C THR A 328 5.63 -32.96 -26.67
N ARG A 329 5.22 -33.99 -25.91
CA ARG A 329 5.29 -35.39 -26.40
C ARG A 329 4.00 -36.14 -26.09
N GLY A 330 3.25 -36.50 -27.13
CA GLY A 330 1.87 -36.97 -26.97
C GLY A 330 1.02 -35.87 -26.30
N TYR A 331 0.41 -36.18 -25.15
CA TYR A 331 -0.33 -35.24 -24.30
C TYR A 331 0.52 -34.61 -23.18
N LYS A 332 1.84 -34.88 -23.14
CA LYS A 332 2.73 -34.35 -22.11
C LYS A 332 3.19 -32.94 -22.48
N LEU A 333 2.76 -31.97 -21.67
CA LEU A 333 3.22 -30.57 -21.67
C LEU A 333 4.61 -30.46 -21.03
N LYS A 334 5.36 -29.39 -21.34
CA LYS A 334 6.72 -29.13 -20.82
C LYS A 334 7.66 -30.33 -20.92
N TYR A 335 7.59 -31.10 -22.00
CA TYR A 335 8.30 -32.39 -22.09
C TYR A 335 9.81 -32.21 -21.93
N LEU A 336 10.38 -31.22 -22.63
CA LEU A 336 11.82 -30.95 -22.57
C LEU A 336 12.27 -30.45 -21.19
N LEU A 337 11.55 -29.50 -20.58
CA LEU A 337 11.90 -29.02 -19.23
C LEU A 337 11.79 -30.14 -18.18
N LYS A 338 10.74 -30.98 -18.26
CA LYS A 338 10.59 -32.15 -17.39
C LYS A 338 11.75 -33.13 -17.52
N LYS A 339 12.29 -33.29 -18.73
CA LYS A 339 13.47 -34.12 -18.96
C LYS A 339 14.76 -33.46 -18.45
N ALA A 340 14.96 -32.17 -18.69
CA ALA A 340 16.14 -31.43 -18.22
C ALA A 340 16.27 -31.37 -16.69
N MET A 341 15.14 -31.38 -16.00
CA MET A 341 15.10 -31.36 -14.52
C MET A 341 14.93 -32.76 -13.90
N SER A 342 14.84 -33.80 -14.71
CA SER A 342 14.75 -35.18 -14.22
C SER A 342 16.02 -35.54 -13.45
N GLY A 343 15.88 -36.00 -12.20
CA GLY A 343 17.02 -36.26 -11.30
C GLY A 343 17.57 -35.03 -10.58
N LYS A 344 17.07 -33.82 -10.89
CA LYS A 344 17.40 -32.57 -10.19
C LYS A 344 16.29 -32.13 -9.25
N LEU A 345 15.04 -32.34 -9.64
CA LEU A 345 13.86 -32.06 -8.83
C LEU A 345 13.21 -33.36 -8.32
N PRO A 346 12.49 -33.29 -7.19
CA PRO A 346 11.67 -34.40 -6.73
C PRO A 346 10.69 -34.88 -7.81
N GLU A 347 10.55 -36.20 -7.93
CA GLU A 347 9.71 -36.83 -8.95
C GLU A 347 8.24 -36.41 -8.85
N GLN A 348 7.78 -36.06 -7.64
CA GLN A 348 6.45 -35.53 -7.38
C GLN A 348 6.21 -34.21 -8.14
N ILE A 349 7.21 -33.31 -8.18
CA ILE A 349 7.10 -32.01 -8.89
C ILE A 349 7.11 -32.23 -10.40
N ILE A 350 7.96 -33.14 -10.89
CA ILE A 350 8.06 -33.46 -12.33
C ILE A 350 6.75 -34.07 -12.84
N LYS A 351 6.13 -34.96 -12.06
CA LYS A 351 4.85 -35.61 -12.40
C LYS A 351 3.63 -34.74 -12.14
N ALA A 352 3.73 -33.71 -11.30
CA ALA A 352 2.63 -32.82 -10.99
C ALA A 352 2.01 -32.17 -12.25
N GLY A 353 0.70 -31.97 -12.17
CA GLY A 353 -0.03 -31.13 -13.12
C GLY A 353 0.31 -29.65 -12.91
N LYS A 354 0.02 -28.82 -13.92
CA LYS A 354 0.13 -27.36 -13.76
C LYS A 354 -0.88 -26.88 -12.71
N MET A 355 -0.36 -26.38 -11.59
CA MET A 355 -1.11 -25.62 -10.59
C MET A 355 -0.98 -24.15 -10.98
N GLY A 356 -2.08 -23.53 -11.41
CA GLY A 356 -2.08 -22.10 -11.74
C GLY A 356 -2.11 -21.24 -10.49
N PHE A 357 -1.65 -20.00 -10.59
CA PHE A 357 -1.81 -18.96 -9.57
C PHE A 357 -3.24 -18.38 -9.61
N GLN A 358 -4.23 -19.28 -9.69
CA GLN A 358 -5.63 -18.94 -9.96
C GLN A 358 -6.36 -18.66 -8.64
N VAL A 359 -7.17 -17.60 -8.66
CA VAL A 359 -8.14 -17.29 -7.62
C VAL A 359 -9.46 -18.03 -7.88
N PRO A 360 -10.19 -18.47 -6.84
CA PRO A 360 -11.45 -19.17 -6.98
C PRO A 360 -12.61 -18.20 -7.25
N LEU A 361 -12.52 -17.39 -8.32
CA LEU A 361 -13.49 -16.34 -8.65
C LEU A 361 -14.94 -16.83 -8.66
N ALA A 362 -15.19 -18.00 -9.27
CA ALA A 362 -16.53 -18.58 -9.33
C ALA A 362 -17.12 -18.87 -7.94
N ARG A 363 -16.28 -19.22 -6.96
CA ARG A 363 -16.72 -19.39 -5.57
C ARG A 363 -16.98 -18.03 -4.94
N TRP A 364 -16.01 -17.11 -5.04
CA TRP A 364 -16.11 -15.77 -4.48
C TRP A 364 -17.36 -15.02 -4.94
N TYR A 365 -17.71 -15.08 -6.23
CA TYR A 365 -18.90 -14.39 -6.74
C TYR A 365 -20.23 -15.01 -6.32
N ASN A 366 -20.22 -16.29 -5.94
CA ASN A 366 -21.41 -16.97 -5.45
C ASN A 366 -21.53 -16.92 -3.92
N GLU A 367 -20.43 -16.64 -3.23
CA GLU A 367 -20.32 -16.59 -1.77
C GLU A 367 -19.85 -15.20 -1.32
N GLU A 368 -18.55 -15.03 -1.05
CA GLU A 368 -18.00 -13.92 -0.25
C GLU A 368 -18.13 -12.52 -0.90
N LEU A 369 -18.16 -12.43 -2.23
CA LEU A 369 -18.17 -11.19 -3.00
C LEU A 369 -19.48 -10.96 -3.77
N LYS A 370 -20.50 -11.81 -3.58
CA LYS A 370 -21.74 -11.76 -4.36
C LYS A 370 -22.40 -10.38 -4.38
N ASP A 371 -22.58 -9.79 -3.20
CA ASP A 371 -23.23 -8.48 -3.07
C ASP A 371 -22.39 -7.35 -3.67
N SER A 372 -21.06 -7.41 -3.51
CA SER A 372 -20.13 -6.42 -4.07
C SER A 372 -20.14 -6.45 -5.60
N VAL A 373 -20.14 -7.64 -6.20
CA VAL A 373 -20.24 -7.81 -7.66
C VAL A 373 -21.55 -7.21 -8.17
N ARG A 374 -22.67 -7.50 -7.51
CA ARG A 374 -23.99 -6.97 -7.90
C ARG A 374 -24.10 -5.46 -7.71
N GLU A 375 -23.44 -4.89 -6.71
CA GLU A 375 -23.39 -3.43 -6.52
C GLU A 375 -22.60 -2.74 -7.64
N ILE A 376 -21.40 -3.25 -7.96
CA ILE A 376 -20.54 -2.68 -9.01
C ILE A 376 -21.25 -2.76 -10.37
N LEU A 377 -21.84 -3.91 -10.68
CA LEU A 377 -22.53 -4.18 -11.94
C LEU A 377 -24.03 -3.84 -11.90
N ALA A 378 -24.47 -3.02 -10.94
CA ALA A 378 -25.88 -2.64 -10.82
C ALA A 378 -26.36 -1.90 -12.09
N PRO A 379 -27.63 -2.08 -12.52
CA PRO A 379 -28.17 -1.41 -13.70
C PRO A 379 -28.05 0.12 -13.67
N SER A 380 -28.07 0.73 -12.48
CA SER A 380 -27.84 2.17 -12.29
C SER A 380 -26.41 2.58 -12.64
N SER A 381 -25.41 1.80 -12.18
CA SER A 381 -23.99 1.97 -12.50
C SER A 381 -23.73 1.82 -14.00
N LEU A 382 -24.25 0.75 -14.59
CA LEU A 382 -24.09 0.46 -16.02
C LEU A 382 -24.78 1.48 -16.92
N LYS A 383 -26.01 1.93 -16.59
CA LYS A 383 -26.69 3.01 -17.34
C LYS A 383 -25.92 4.33 -17.25
N LYS A 384 -25.33 4.61 -16.08
CA LYS A 384 -24.47 5.78 -15.91
C LYS A 384 -23.19 5.64 -16.73
N SER A 385 -22.58 4.45 -16.79
CA SER A 385 -21.41 4.13 -17.62
C SER A 385 -21.74 4.31 -19.10
N GLY A 386 -22.82 3.67 -19.55
CA GLY A 386 -23.38 3.67 -20.90
C GLY A 386 -22.59 2.83 -21.89
N TYR A 387 -21.66 1.99 -21.44
CA TYR A 387 -20.84 1.13 -22.31
C TYR A 387 -21.35 -0.31 -22.39
N LEU A 388 -21.81 -0.85 -21.27
CA LEU A 388 -22.30 -2.23 -21.16
C LEU A 388 -23.83 -2.26 -21.05
N ASP A 389 -24.45 -3.25 -21.67
CA ASP A 389 -25.90 -3.47 -21.65
C ASP A 389 -26.34 -4.08 -20.31
N PRO A 390 -27.21 -3.39 -19.53
CA PRO A 390 -27.63 -3.88 -18.23
C PRO A 390 -28.41 -5.20 -18.27
N ALA A 391 -29.19 -5.46 -19.33
CA ALA A 391 -29.99 -6.67 -19.42
C ALA A 391 -29.11 -7.89 -19.69
N TYR A 392 -28.11 -7.74 -20.56
CA TYR A 392 -27.13 -8.79 -20.80
C TYR A 392 -26.28 -9.08 -19.56
N ILE A 393 -25.84 -8.05 -18.83
CA ILE A 393 -25.09 -8.24 -17.58
C ILE A 393 -25.92 -9.00 -16.53
N GLU A 394 -27.20 -8.65 -16.35
CA GLU A 394 -28.08 -9.38 -15.42
C GLU A 394 -28.25 -10.86 -15.85
N ASN A 395 -28.32 -11.13 -17.16
CA ASN A 395 -28.42 -12.49 -17.67
C ASN A 395 -27.15 -13.32 -17.36
N ILE A 396 -25.95 -12.77 -17.57
CA ILE A 396 -24.71 -13.52 -17.26
C ILE A 396 -24.53 -13.73 -15.76
N LEU A 397 -24.94 -12.78 -14.91
CA LEU A 397 -24.91 -12.94 -13.46
C LEU A 397 -25.87 -14.06 -13.02
N THR A 398 -27.10 -14.06 -13.53
CA THR A 398 -28.10 -15.09 -13.23
C THR A 398 -27.68 -16.47 -13.75
N GLU A 399 -27.14 -16.57 -14.97
CA GLU A 399 -26.62 -17.82 -15.52
C GLU A 399 -25.46 -18.37 -14.68
N HIS A 400 -24.58 -17.50 -14.18
CA HIS A 400 -23.48 -17.89 -13.32
C HIS A 400 -23.95 -18.39 -11.96
N GLU A 401 -24.80 -17.63 -11.29
CA GLU A 401 -25.34 -17.96 -9.96
C GLU A 401 -26.18 -19.24 -9.97
N SER A 402 -26.88 -19.52 -11.08
CA SER A 402 -27.63 -20.77 -11.24
C SER A 402 -26.74 -22.00 -11.44
N GLY A 403 -25.42 -21.82 -11.61
CA GLY A 403 -24.48 -22.89 -11.95
C GLY A 403 -24.61 -23.43 -13.38
N ARG A 404 -25.44 -22.81 -14.23
CA ARG A 404 -25.66 -23.23 -15.62
C ARG A 404 -24.38 -23.08 -16.46
N ARG A 405 -23.63 -22.00 -16.24
CA ARG A 405 -22.34 -21.71 -16.91
C ARG A 405 -21.35 -21.10 -15.93
N ASN A 406 -20.06 -21.37 -16.14
CA ASN A 406 -19.02 -20.68 -15.40
C ASN A 406 -18.60 -19.42 -16.17
N LEU A 407 -19.10 -18.26 -15.74
CA LEU A 407 -18.90 -16.95 -16.37
C LEU A 407 -18.02 -16.01 -15.52
N ALA A 408 -17.20 -16.58 -14.63
CA ALA A 408 -16.41 -15.81 -13.69
C ALA A 408 -15.43 -14.84 -14.39
N ASP A 409 -14.74 -15.28 -15.45
CA ASP A 409 -13.82 -14.42 -16.20
C ASP A 409 -14.56 -13.26 -16.90
N GLN A 410 -15.76 -13.53 -17.45
CA GLN A 410 -16.61 -12.52 -18.09
C GLN A 410 -17.10 -11.48 -17.09
N ILE A 411 -17.56 -11.93 -15.92
CA ILE A 411 -18.01 -11.06 -14.83
C ILE A 411 -16.83 -10.21 -14.33
N TYR A 412 -15.65 -10.81 -14.16
CA TYR A 412 -14.45 -10.08 -13.74
C TYR A 412 -14.07 -8.99 -14.75
N ALA A 413 -14.09 -9.30 -16.05
CA ALA A 413 -13.80 -8.33 -17.10
C ALA A 413 -14.79 -7.15 -17.09
N ALA A 414 -16.09 -7.41 -16.93
CA ALA A 414 -17.09 -6.35 -16.82
C ALA A 414 -16.87 -5.51 -15.55
N MET A 415 -16.60 -6.16 -14.42
CA MET A 415 -16.39 -5.50 -13.13
C MET A 415 -15.14 -4.60 -13.15
N MET A 416 -13.99 -5.12 -13.61
CA MET A 416 -12.75 -4.36 -13.70
C MET A 416 -12.88 -3.16 -14.65
N PHE A 417 -13.64 -3.31 -15.73
CA PHE A 417 -13.92 -2.22 -16.65
C PHE A 417 -14.77 -1.11 -16.00
N GLU A 418 -15.84 -1.47 -15.29
CA GLU A 418 -16.68 -0.51 -14.58
C GLU A 418 -15.95 0.18 -13.42
N LEU A 419 -15.13 -0.56 -12.66
CA LEU A 419 -14.27 0.01 -11.62
C LEU A 419 -13.28 1.02 -12.20
N TRP A 420 -12.62 0.68 -13.31
CA TRP A 420 -11.73 1.60 -14.02
C TRP A 420 -12.47 2.86 -14.49
N LEU A 421 -13.64 2.73 -15.13
CA LEU A 421 -14.45 3.88 -15.54
C LEU A 421 -14.88 4.75 -14.36
N ALA A 422 -15.28 4.13 -13.25
CA ALA A 422 -15.68 4.85 -12.03
C ALA A 422 -14.51 5.62 -11.43
N ALA A 423 -13.31 5.04 -11.38
CA ALA A 423 -12.09 5.71 -10.95
C ALA A 423 -11.75 6.90 -11.86
N GLN A 424 -11.83 6.72 -13.18
CA GLN A 424 -11.61 7.80 -14.15
C GLN A 424 -12.61 8.93 -13.99
N ARG A 425 -13.89 8.65 -13.72
CA ARG A 425 -14.93 9.68 -13.50
C ARG A 425 -14.74 10.44 -12.21
N ARG A 426 -14.33 9.79 -11.13
CA ARG A 426 -13.95 10.49 -9.89
C ARG A 426 -12.77 11.42 -10.17
N ASN A 427 -11.78 10.95 -10.91
CA ASN A 427 -10.64 11.76 -11.34
C ASN A 427 -11.04 12.88 -12.32
N LEU A 428 -12.01 12.66 -13.21
CA LEU A 428 -12.48 13.64 -14.19
C LEU A 428 -13.44 14.66 -13.56
N ALA A 429 -14.28 14.25 -12.61
CA ALA A 429 -15.10 15.15 -11.82
C ALA A 429 -14.20 16.02 -10.92
N ALA A 430 -13.18 15.42 -10.30
CA ALA A 430 -12.13 16.15 -9.62
C ALA A 430 -11.42 17.12 -10.60
N LYS A 431 -10.99 16.66 -11.78
CA LYS A 431 -10.33 17.51 -12.80
C LYS A 431 -11.23 18.59 -13.40
N LYS A 432 -12.52 18.34 -13.65
CA LYS A 432 -13.48 19.31 -14.19
C LYS A 432 -13.89 20.32 -13.14
N PHE A 433 -14.07 19.88 -11.90
CA PHE A 433 -14.16 20.78 -10.75
C PHE A 433 -12.90 21.66 -10.71
N LEU A 434 -11.70 21.07 -10.72
CA LEU A 434 -10.41 21.78 -10.77
C LEU A 434 -10.26 22.72 -11.99
N ALA A 435 -10.80 22.36 -13.16
CA ALA A 435 -10.77 23.17 -14.38
C ALA A 435 -11.76 24.36 -14.34
N LEU A 436 -12.94 24.17 -13.73
CA LEU A 436 -13.92 25.24 -13.49
C LEU A 436 -13.42 26.30 -12.49
N ILE A 437 -12.43 25.94 -11.65
CA ILE A 437 -11.72 26.86 -10.76
C ILE A 437 -10.35 27.30 -11.30
N ASN A 438 -10.03 27.04 -12.57
CA ASN A 438 -8.77 27.43 -13.23
C ASN A 438 -7.52 26.94 -12.48
N ILE A 439 -7.53 25.69 -12.02
CA ILE A 439 -6.41 25.06 -11.30
C ILE A 439 -5.85 23.92 -12.15
N LYS A 440 -4.66 24.13 -12.75
CA LYS A 440 -3.77 23.03 -13.18
C LYS A 440 -3.23 22.34 -11.92
N SER A 441 -3.36 21.01 -11.80
CA SER A 441 -2.62 20.21 -10.80
C SER A 441 -1.22 19.88 -11.35
N PRO A 442 -0.11 19.80 -10.57
CA PRO A 442 0.03 19.29 -9.19
C PRO A 442 0.31 20.42 -8.17
N PRO A 443 0.82 20.14 -6.93
CA PRO A 443 0.38 20.85 -5.72
C PRO A 443 0.44 22.35 -5.96
N VAL A 444 -0.70 23.03 -5.83
CA VAL A 444 -0.63 24.49 -5.78
C VAL A 444 0.08 24.79 -4.49
N TYR A 445 1.39 25.02 -4.57
CA TYR A 445 2.09 25.85 -3.61
C TYR A 445 1.37 27.19 -3.61
N ARG A 446 0.37 27.33 -2.73
CA ARG A 446 -0.18 28.64 -2.45
C ARG A 446 0.85 29.30 -1.56
N SER A 447 1.70 30.11 -2.16
CA SER A 447 2.33 31.19 -1.43
C SER A 447 1.19 31.94 -0.74
N LEU A 448 1.15 31.85 0.59
CA LEU A 448 0.51 32.90 1.35
C LEU A 448 1.24 34.22 0.98
N GLY A 449 0.56 35.35 1.05
CA GLY A 449 1.08 36.62 0.51
C GLY A 449 2.41 37.06 1.15
N THR A 450 2.80 38.31 0.93
CA THR A 450 4.06 38.85 1.44
C THR A 450 3.96 39.35 2.90
N GLY A 451 3.00 38.85 3.70
CA GLY A 451 2.88 39.11 5.14
C GLY A 451 1.48 39.49 5.64
N GLY A 452 1.13 39.02 6.84
CA GLY A 452 -0.11 39.34 7.57
C GLY A 452 -1.19 38.27 7.54
N GLU A 453 -0.86 37.04 7.14
CA GLU A 453 -1.83 35.97 6.91
C GLU A 453 -2.33 35.34 8.19
N LYS A 454 -3.62 34.99 8.20
CA LYS A 454 -4.30 34.44 9.37
C LYS A 454 -4.38 32.93 9.26
N ILE A 455 -3.57 32.24 10.04
CA ILE A 455 -3.45 30.78 10.02
C ILE A 455 -4.11 30.21 11.25
N LEU A 456 -5.09 29.31 11.08
CA LEU A 456 -5.71 28.57 12.17
C LEU A 456 -5.09 27.18 12.27
N LEU A 457 -4.46 26.85 13.40
CA LEU A 457 -4.07 25.50 13.74
C LEU A 457 -5.15 24.84 14.59
N ILE A 458 -5.55 23.62 14.23
CA ILE A 458 -6.49 22.81 15.01
C ILE A 458 -5.70 21.66 15.62
N ASN A 459 -5.48 21.75 16.93
CA ASN A 459 -4.79 20.73 17.71
C ASN A 459 -5.45 20.57 19.09
N MET A 460 -6.57 19.85 19.12
CA MET A 460 -7.38 19.60 20.32
C MET A 460 -6.89 18.39 21.13
N ALA A 461 -5.58 18.33 21.38
CA ALA A 461 -4.93 17.19 21.99
C ALA A 461 -4.11 17.57 23.25
N GLY A 462 -3.37 16.62 23.81
CA GLY A 462 -2.71 16.78 25.10
C GLY A 462 -1.43 17.62 25.01
N LEU A 463 -0.75 17.80 26.16
CA LEU A 463 0.48 18.58 26.25
C LEU A 463 1.56 18.11 25.25
N GLY A 464 1.76 16.79 25.12
CA GLY A 464 2.75 16.23 24.18
C GLY A 464 2.47 16.63 22.73
N ASP A 465 1.20 16.63 22.30
CA ASP A 465 0.81 17.03 20.95
C ASP A 465 1.06 18.53 20.68
N ILE A 466 0.97 19.38 21.71
CA ILE A 466 1.34 20.80 21.61
C ILE A 466 2.84 20.97 21.41
N VAL A 467 3.66 20.21 22.16
CA VAL A 467 5.13 20.25 22.00
C VAL A 467 5.55 19.72 20.63
N MET A 468 4.93 18.63 20.16
CA MET A 468 5.22 18.03 18.85
C MET A 468 4.84 18.93 17.67
N MET A 469 3.99 19.94 17.89
CA MET A 469 3.64 20.94 16.87
C MET A 469 4.70 22.05 16.72
N THR A 470 5.63 22.20 17.66
CA THR A 470 6.64 23.28 17.63
C THR A 470 7.46 23.38 16.33
N PRO A 471 7.83 22.28 15.64
CA PRO A 471 8.55 22.39 14.36
C PRO A 471 7.67 22.98 13.25
N ILE A 472 6.36 22.71 13.28
CA ILE A 472 5.39 23.26 12.34
C ILE A 472 5.25 24.76 12.55
N LEU A 473 5.17 25.22 13.81
CA LEU A 473 5.12 26.65 14.14
C LEU A 473 6.37 27.38 13.63
N ARG A 474 7.56 26.82 13.88
CA ARG A 474 8.83 27.38 13.39
C ARG A 474 8.88 27.44 11.87
N ALA A 475 8.45 26.38 11.19
CA ALA A 475 8.41 26.34 9.72
C ALA A 475 7.43 27.38 9.16
N LEU A 476 6.24 27.51 9.75
CA LEU A 476 5.25 28.52 9.36
C LEU A 476 5.77 29.94 9.56
N LYS A 477 6.39 30.24 10.70
CA LYS A 477 6.96 31.57 10.98
C LYS A 477 8.21 31.87 10.15
N THR A 478 8.97 30.84 9.75
CA THR A 478 10.10 31.01 8.84
C THR A 478 9.63 31.34 7.43
N ALA A 479 8.61 30.62 6.94
CA ALA A 479 8.02 30.86 5.63
C ALA A 479 7.22 32.17 5.58
N TYR A 480 6.51 32.49 6.67
CA TYR A 480 5.61 33.66 6.77
C TYR A 480 5.86 34.43 8.08
N PRO A 481 6.93 35.24 8.17
CA PRO A 481 7.31 35.95 9.40
C PRO A 481 6.22 36.84 10.00
N GLY A 482 5.39 37.44 9.14
CA GLY A 482 4.29 38.33 9.52
C GLY A 482 2.95 37.63 9.80
N SER A 483 2.86 36.30 9.73
CA SER A 483 1.57 35.61 9.87
C SER A 483 1.03 35.66 11.32
N GLU A 484 -0.27 35.88 11.50
CA GLU A 484 -0.98 35.68 12.76
C GLU A 484 -1.41 34.22 12.88
N ILE A 485 -0.88 33.49 13.87
CA ILE A 485 -1.20 32.07 14.07
C ILE A 485 -2.17 31.95 15.25
N SER A 486 -3.40 31.55 14.96
CA SER A 486 -4.40 31.19 15.97
C SER A 486 -4.39 29.69 16.24
N LEU A 487 -4.60 29.27 17.48
CA LEU A 487 -4.69 27.86 17.87
C LEU A 487 -6.05 27.52 18.46
N LEU A 488 -6.73 26.51 17.90
CA LEU A 488 -7.86 25.83 18.53
C LEU A 488 -7.36 24.60 19.29
N THR A 489 -7.46 24.64 20.62
CA THR A 489 -7.03 23.55 21.51
C THR A 489 -7.98 23.34 22.69
N ILE A 490 -7.66 22.40 23.57
CA ILE A 490 -8.42 22.12 24.80
C ILE A 490 -7.89 22.95 25.97
N ASP A 491 -8.76 23.30 26.92
CA ASP A 491 -8.44 24.06 28.14
C ASP A 491 -7.18 23.56 28.87
N ARG A 492 -7.01 22.25 29.03
CA ARG A 492 -5.81 21.64 29.65
C ARG A 492 -4.49 22.03 28.98
N SER A 493 -4.52 22.29 27.69
CA SER A 493 -3.32 22.57 26.88
C SER A 493 -3.04 24.07 26.72
N THR A 494 -3.98 24.94 27.13
CA THR A 494 -3.87 26.40 26.98
C THR A 494 -2.69 27.00 27.73
N GLY A 495 -2.38 26.51 28.94
CA GLY A 495 -1.30 27.03 29.77
C GLY A 495 0.10 26.81 29.18
N LEU A 496 0.28 25.74 28.39
CA LEU A 496 1.52 25.51 27.64
C LEU A 496 1.50 26.26 26.31
N ALA A 497 0.36 26.22 25.60
CA ALA A 497 0.23 26.91 24.32
C ALA A 497 0.43 28.43 24.43
N SER A 498 0.01 29.05 25.54
CA SER A 498 0.20 30.50 25.79
C SER A 498 1.65 30.92 25.99
N LYS A 499 2.56 29.96 26.18
CA LYS A 499 4.00 30.20 26.29
C LYS A 499 4.73 30.12 24.95
N LEU A 500 4.07 29.64 23.89
CA LEU A 500 4.63 29.58 22.54
C LEU A 500 4.50 30.95 21.87
N LYS A 501 5.63 31.63 21.69
CA LYS A 501 5.71 33.00 21.13
C LYS A 501 5.14 33.13 19.72
N GLU A 502 5.08 32.02 18.98
CA GLU A 502 4.58 31.98 17.62
C GLU A 502 3.04 32.11 17.54
N ILE A 503 2.34 31.79 18.64
CA ILE A 503 0.87 31.79 18.70
C ILE A 503 0.35 33.15 19.13
N SER A 504 -0.54 33.74 18.33
CA SER A 504 -1.10 35.07 18.54
C SER A 504 -2.43 35.04 19.31
N GLU A 505 -3.27 34.02 19.09
CA GLU A 505 -4.60 33.91 19.71
C GLU A 505 -4.91 32.43 20.00
N ILE A 506 -5.54 32.14 21.16
CA ILE A 506 -5.91 30.77 21.55
C ILE A 506 -7.42 30.68 21.75
N PHE A 507 -8.04 29.74 21.03
CA PHE A 507 -9.42 29.31 21.21
C PHE A 507 -9.43 28.03 22.04
N SER A 508 -10.00 28.11 23.24
CA SER A 508 -10.01 27.01 24.21
C SER A 508 -11.36 26.31 24.26
N VAL A 509 -11.38 25.01 24.00
CA VAL A 509 -12.55 24.15 24.16
C VAL A 509 -12.48 23.44 25.52
N PRO A 510 -13.52 23.49 26.37
CA PRO A 510 -13.52 22.79 27.67
C PRO A 510 -13.41 21.28 27.47
N VAL A 511 -12.53 20.54 28.18
CA VAL A 511 -12.36 19.07 28.00
C VAL A 511 -13.68 18.30 28.07
N THR A 512 -14.67 18.81 28.82
CA THR A 512 -16.02 18.23 28.95
C THR A 512 -16.75 18.07 27.61
N TYR A 513 -16.34 18.73 26.52
CA TYR A 513 -16.86 18.46 25.17
C TYR A 513 -16.70 16.99 24.71
N LYS A 514 -15.85 16.21 25.38
CA LYS A 514 -15.70 14.77 25.15
C LYS A 514 -16.82 13.94 25.78
N LEU A 515 -17.59 14.51 26.71
CA LEU A 515 -18.76 13.91 27.34
C LEU A 515 -20.02 14.25 26.52
N PRO A 516 -21.02 13.36 26.47
CA PRO A 516 -22.27 13.59 25.72
C PRO A 516 -23.25 14.56 26.41
N ASP A 517 -22.80 15.39 27.35
CA ASP A 517 -23.68 16.27 28.11
C ASP A 517 -24.02 17.58 27.37
N MET A 518 -25.18 18.17 27.70
CA MET A 518 -25.69 19.38 27.06
C MET A 518 -24.82 20.61 27.37
N LEU A 519 -24.16 20.64 28.54
CA LEU A 519 -23.30 21.73 28.98
C LEU A 519 -21.98 21.79 28.19
N GLY A 520 -21.36 20.64 27.91
CA GLY A 520 -20.15 20.54 27.09
C GLY A 520 -20.38 20.90 25.63
N LEU A 521 -21.55 20.55 25.07
CA LEU A 521 -21.97 20.98 23.74
C LEU A 521 -22.14 22.50 23.66
N TRP A 522 -22.74 23.14 24.68
CA TRP A 522 -22.92 24.60 24.71
C TRP A 522 -21.58 25.35 24.75
N GLY A 523 -20.61 24.83 25.51
CA GLY A 523 -19.24 25.34 25.53
C GLY A 523 -18.55 25.25 24.17
N LEU A 524 -18.73 24.15 23.45
CA LEU A 524 -18.23 23.98 22.08
C LEU A 524 -18.90 24.99 21.11
N PHE A 525 -20.22 25.12 21.14
CA PHE A 525 -20.96 26.06 20.27
C PHE A 525 -20.54 27.51 20.50
N LYS A 526 -20.29 27.94 21.74
CA LYS A 526 -19.81 29.30 22.04
C LYS A 526 -18.45 29.59 21.35
N ILE A 527 -17.54 28.62 21.36
CA ILE A 527 -16.23 28.73 20.70
C ILE A 527 -16.36 28.66 19.17
N LEU A 528 -17.19 27.76 18.64
CA LEU A 528 -17.48 27.70 17.20
C LEU A 528 -18.10 29.02 16.70
N PHE A 529 -18.96 29.65 17.50
CA PHE A 529 -19.51 30.96 17.18
C PHE A 529 -18.43 32.05 17.20
N ALA A 530 -17.49 32.02 18.16
CA ALA A 530 -16.34 32.93 18.18
C ALA A 530 -15.44 32.74 16.95
N LEU A 531 -15.16 31.50 16.56
CA LEU A 531 -14.39 31.17 15.34
C LEU A 531 -15.10 31.65 14.08
N SER A 532 -16.43 31.53 13.99
CA SER A 532 -17.20 31.96 12.81
C SER A 532 -17.20 33.48 12.57
N LYS A 533 -16.78 34.27 13.57
CA LYS A 533 -16.56 35.72 13.46
C LYS A 533 -15.16 36.07 12.92
N ARG A 534 -14.23 35.12 12.87
CA ARG A 534 -12.90 35.28 12.29
C ARG A 534 -12.90 34.81 10.83
N ARG A 535 -11.94 35.32 10.06
CA ARG A 535 -11.61 34.83 8.73
C ARG A 535 -10.14 34.43 8.72
N PHE A 536 -9.88 33.24 8.21
CA PHE A 536 -8.54 32.68 8.11
C PHE A 536 -8.18 32.52 6.63
N ASP A 537 -6.90 32.62 6.31
CA ASP A 537 -6.40 32.29 4.98
C ASP A 537 -6.23 30.77 4.86
N VAL A 538 -5.70 30.13 5.91
CA VAL A 538 -5.50 28.68 5.96
C VAL A 538 -5.94 28.12 7.32
N ALA A 539 -6.58 26.95 7.31
CA ALA A 539 -6.81 26.15 8.52
C ALA A 539 -6.12 24.78 8.39
N LEU A 540 -5.26 24.43 9.34
CA LEU A 540 -4.51 23.17 9.39
C LEU A 540 -5.02 22.30 10.53
N ASN A 541 -5.64 21.16 10.20
CA ASN A 541 -5.97 20.14 11.18
C ASN A 541 -4.83 19.16 11.38
N LEU A 542 -4.06 19.38 12.45
CA LEU A 542 -2.90 18.57 12.79
C LEU A 542 -3.30 17.24 13.42
N ARG A 543 -4.55 17.11 13.88
CA ARG A 543 -5.03 15.92 14.57
C ARG A 543 -5.43 14.83 13.58
N LEU A 544 -4.89 13.63 13.78
CA LEU A 544 -5.38 12.45 13.09
C LEU A 544 -6.82 12.12 13.50
N VAL A 545 -7.73 12.21 12.53
CA VAL A 545 -9.11 11.74 12.68
C VAL A 545 -9.14 10.22 12.47
N SER A 546 -9.32 9.47 13.55
CA SER A 546 -9.23 8.00 13.57
C SER A 546 -10.56 7.28 13.88
N SER A 547 -11.68 8.00 13.95
CA SER A 547 -13.00 7.41 14.18
C SER A 547 -14.10 8.13 13.40
N GLY A 548 -15.23 7.45 13.18
CA GLY A 548 -16.42 8.06 12.56
C GLY A 548 -16.96 9.24 13.38
N SER A 549 -16.97 9.12 14.72
CA SER A 549 -17.36 10.22 15.62
C SER A 549 -16.40 11.41 15.55
N GLY A 550 -15.10 11.16 15.38
CA GLY A 550 -14.10 12.20 15.13
C GLY A 550 -14.31 12.90 13.79
N SER A 551 -14.65 12.13 12.75
CA SER A 551 -14.95 12.67 11.41
C SER A 551 -16.13 13.63 11.48
N TRP A 552 -17.24 13.21 12.09
CA TRP A 552 -18.42 14.07 12.24
C TRP A 552 -18.15 15.35 13.03
N LYS A 553 -17.39 15.27 14.13
CA LYS A 553 -16.96 16.46 14.89
C LYS A 553 -16.12 17.41 14.04
N MET A 554 -15.23 16.88 13.20
CA MET A 554 -14.41 17.71 12.31
C MET A 554 -15.24 18.37 11.22
N ARG A 555 -16.25 17.69 10.66
CA ARG A 555 -17.23 18.31 9.74
C ARG A 555 -17.93 19.49 10.38
N LEU A 556 -18.40 19.32 11.62
CA LEU A 556 -19.03 20.39 12.38
C LEU A 556 -18.08 21.57 12.61
N ILE A 557 -16.84 21.31 13.01
CA ILE A 557 -15.84 22.36 13.22
C ILE A 557 -15.56 23.10 11.90
N ASN A 558 -15.31 22.38 10.80
CA ASN A 558 -15.03 22.96 9.50
C ASN A 558 -16.20 23.81 8.96
N ALA A 559 -17.45 23.43 9.23
CA ALA A 559 -18.62 24.21 8.84
C ALA A 559 -18.66 25.61 9.49
N PHE A 560 -18.03 25.81 10.66
CA PHE A 560 -17.96 27.09 11.35
C PHE A 560 -16.66 27.87 11.09
N ILE A 561 -15.63 27.21 10.55
CA ILE A 561 -14.37 27.84 10.18
C ILE A 561 -14.51 28.51 8.81
N LYS A 562 -14.41 29.84 8.79
CA LYS A 562 -14.34 30.60 7.53
C LYS A 562 -12.89 30.73 7.10
N SER A 563 -12.40 29.77 6.31
CA SER A 563 -11.06 29.78 5.74
C SER A 563 -11.07 29.70 4.21
N LYS A 564 -10.05 30.24 3.54
CA LYS A 564 -9.90 30.11 2.07
C LYS A 564 -9.36 28.74 1.65
N PHE A 565 -8.69 28.05 2.56
CA PHE A 565 -8.09 26.75 2.33
C PHE A 565 -7.98 25.96 3.64
N THR A 566 -8.32 24.69 3.59
CA THR A 566 -8.29 23.76 4.72
C THR A 566 -7.41 22.57 4.36
N ILE A 567 -6.53 22.17 5.26
CA ILE A 567 -5.67 21.01 5.11
C ILE A 567 -5.82 20.14 6.35
N GLY A 568 -5.86 18.83 6.20
CA GLY A 568 -5.85 17.95 7.35
C GLY A 568 -5.50 16.50 7.04
N ARG A 569 -5.69 15.64 8.03
CA ARG A 569 -5.37 14.20 7.96
C ARG A 569 -6.43 13.31 8.61
N CYS A 570 -6.60 12.09 8.10
CA CYS A 570 -7.49 11.07 8.64
C CYS A 570 -6.94 9.66 8.42
N LEU A 571 -7.44 8.68 9.18
CA LEU A 571 -7.14 7.27 8.94
C LEU A 571 -7.78 6.80 7.63
N ASN A 572 -7.12 5.90 6.91
CA ASN A 572 -7.65 5.26 5.71
C ASN A 572 -9.04 4.66 5.96
N GLY A 573 -9.98 4.93 5.05
CA GLY A 573 -11.41 4.56 5.20
C GLY A 573 -12.29 5.64 5.86
N LEU A 574 -11.72 6.71 6.39
CA LEU A 574 -12.46 7.87 6.91
C LEU A 574 -12.33 9.08 5.97
N ASN A 575 -13.21 10.08 6.14
CA ASN A 575 -13.10 11.37 5.46
C ASN A 575 -13.93 12.46 6.16
N TYR A 576 -13.48 13.71 6.06
CA TYR A 576 -14.24 14.92 6.42
C TYR A 576 -14.07 15.96 5.30
N GLU A 577 -14.92 16.96 5.19
CA GLU A 577 -14.79 17.97 4.12
C GLU A 577 -13.56 18.86 4.40
N SER A 578 -12.55 18.83 3.53
CA SER A 578 -11.40 19.72 3.54
C SER A 578 -10.79 19.81 2.13
N ASP A 579 -10.06 20.88 1.81
CA ASP A 579 -9.50 21.12 0.47
C ASP A 579 -8.31 20.19 0.17
N ALA A 580 -7.57 19.76 1.20
CA ALA A 580 -6.54 18.73 1.10
C ALA A 580 -6.58 17.78 2.31
N ILE A 581 -6.63 16.47 2.07
CA ILE A 581 -6.65 15.45 3.12
C ILE A 581 -5.60 14.38 2.87
N TYR A 582 -4.70 14.23 3.83
CA TYR A 582 -3.72 13.15 3.89
C TYR A 582 -4.34 11.93 4.58
N LYS A 583 -4.35 10.81 3.88
CA LYS A 583 -4.84 9.54 4.43
C LYS A 583 -3.68 8.72 4.97
N GLU A 584 -3.81 8.32 6.23
CA GLU A 584 -2.77 7.56 6.93
C GLU A 584 -3.19 6.11 7.16
N GLU A 585 -2.22 5.22 7.08
CA GLU A 585 -2.38 3.84 7.53
C GLU A 585 -2.28 3.75 9.07
N MET A 586 -2.78 2.67 9.66
CA MET A 586 -2.75 2.51 11.13
C MET A 586 -1.34 2.45 11.71
N VAL A 587 -0.34 2.02 10.93
CA VAL A 587 1.05 1.90 11.36
C VAL A 587 1.96 2.49 10.28
N GLU A 588 2.22 3.79 10.35
CA GLU A 588 3.32 4.42 9.61
C GLU A 588 4.54 4.44 10.53
N HIS A 589 5.67 3.85 10.12
CA HIS A 589 6.94 3.86 10.87
C HIS A 589 7.61 5.25 10.86
N LYS A 590 6.90 6.29 11.28
CA LYS A 590 7.30 7.70 11.24
C LYS A 590 6.79 8.44 12.48
N SER A 591 7.53 9.47 12.91
CA SER A 591 7.15 10.27 14.07
C SER A 591 5.89 11.10 13.81
N GLU A 592 5.14 11.43 14.86
CA GLU A 592 3.98 12.32 14.75
C GLU A 592 4.35 13.70 14.17
N VAL A 593 5.56 14.18 14.47
CA VAL A 593 6.12 15.41 13.90
C VAL A 593 6.31 15.28 12.39
N ALA A 594 6.87 14.16 11.92
CA ALA A 594 7.07 13.93 10.49
C ALA A 594 5.73 13.79 9.74
N LEU A 595 4.73 13.16 10.36
CA LEU A 595 3.38 13.02 9.77
C LEU A 595 2.66 14.36 9.67
N THR A 596 2.71 15.16 10.73
CA THR A 596 2.10 16.51 10.73
C THR A 596 2.84 17.50 9.85
N ALA A 597 4.17 17.38 9.70
CA ALA A 597 4.97 18.23 8.81
C ALA A 597 4.53 18.14 7.33
N ARG A 598 4.05 16.97 6.87
CA ARG A 598 3.54 16.81 5.49
C ARG A 598 2.35 17.72 5.18
N LEU A 599 1.59 18.12 6.20
CA LEU A 599 0.46 19.04 6.02
C LEU A 599 0.90 20.43 5.54
N LEU A 600 2.20 20.74 5.58
CA LEU A 600 2.76 21.97 5.06
C LEU A 600 3.18 21.89 3.59
N GLU A 601 3.27 20.68 3.01
CA GLU A 601 3.62 20.50 1.59
C GLU A 601 2.70 21.28 0.64
N PRO A 602 1.36 21.34 0.84
CA PRO A 602 0.49 22.13 -0.03
C PRO A 602 0.72 23.64 0.10
N LEU A 603 1.43 24.09 1.12
CA LEU A 603 1.83 25.49 1.32
C LEU A 603 3.22 25.80 0.76
N GLY A 604 3.94 24.79 0.25
CA GLY A 604 5.29 24.96 -0.29
C GLY A 604 6.38 25.12 0.75
N ILE A 605 6.12 24.63 1.95
CA ILE A 605 7.05 24.71 3.06
C ILE A 605 7.67 23.33 3.25
N GLU A 606 8.99 23.25 3.08
CA GLU A 606 9.76 22.07 3.43
C GLU A 606 10.25 22.16 4.87
N THR A 607 10.03 21.08 5.63
CA THR A 607 10.38 21.02 7.05
C THR A 607 11.67 20.22 7.24
N ALA A 608 12.82 20.89 7.09
CA ALA A 608 14.12 20.25 7.22
C ALA A 608 14.48 19.88 8.68
N ASP A 609 14.07 20.71 9.66
CA ASP A 609 14.29 20.46 11.08
C ASP A 609 12.99 19.96 11.74
N LEU A 610 12.98 18.69 12.14
CA LEU A 610 11.89 18.04 12.85
C LEU A 610 12.12 17.97 14.37
N ASN A 611 13.16 18.61 14.89
CA ASN A 611 13.43 18.57 16.33
C ASN A 611 12.41 19.42 17.10
N ILE A 612 11.80 18.86 18.15
CA ILE A 612 10.93 19.64 19.05
C ILE A 612 11.79 20.58 19.91
N HIS A 613 11.27 21.78 20.17
CA HIS A 613 11.97 22.80 20.96
C HIS A 613 10.99 23.65 21.77
N LEU A 614 11.33 23.96 23.02
CA LEU A 614 10.60 24.89 23.88
C LEU A 614 11.54 25.95 24.46
N ASP A 615 11.14 27.22 24.38
CA ASP A 615 11.86 28.32 25.02
C ASP A 615 11.44 28.47 26.49
N VAL A 616 12.41 28.67 27.37
CA VAL A 616 12.18 28.94 28.79
C VAL A 616 12.35 30.43 29.07
N HIS A 617 11.33 31.04 29.69
CA HIS A 617 11.38 32.45 30.05
C HIS A 617 12.36 32.70 31.21
N GLU A 618 13.06 33.84 31.19
CA GLU A 618 14.11 34.16 32.16
C GLU A 618 13.57 34.24 33.60
N SER A 619 12.35 34.73 33.78
CA SER A 619 11.66 34.72 35.08
C SER A 619 11.40 33.31 35.62
N ASP A 620 11.07 32.36 34.74
CA ASP A 620 10.80 30.97 35.12
C ASP A 620 12.12 30.24 35.43
N ARG A 621 13.21 30.57 34.71
CA ARG A 621 14.58 30.12 35.04
C ARG A 621 15.03 30.58 36.41
N ALA A 622 14.89 31.88 36.70
CA ALA A 622 15.26 32.46 37.99
C ALA A 622 14.44 31.85 39.15
N PHE A 623 13.15 31.62 38.92
CA PHE A 623 12.29 30.93 39.88
C PHE A 623 12.78 29.50 40.14
N ALA A 624 13.07 28.73 39.08
CA ALA A 624 13.55 27.36 39.22
C ALA A 624 14.86 27.29 40.00
N GLU A 625 15.81 28.20 39.74
CA GLU A 625 17.08 28.29 40.48
C GLU A 625 16.87 28.58 41.97
N SER A 626 16.02 29.57 42.29
CA SER A 626 15.71 29.92 43.67
C SER A 626 15.03 28.76 44.41
N GLU A 627 14.11 28.06 43.74
CA GLU A 627 13.34 26.98 44.35
C GLU A 627 14.20 25.71 44.55
N LEU A 628 15.05 25.37 43.58
CA LEU A 628 16.03 24.28 43.75
C LEU A 628 16.98 24.58 44.92
N LYS A 629 17.47 25.82 45.04
CA LYS A 629 18.29 26.26 46.17
C LYS A 629 17.55 26.16 47.50
N ARG A 630 16.27 26.56 47.55
CA ARG A 630 15.41 26.44 48.75
C ARG A 630 15.23 24.98 49.18
N LEU A 631 15.15 24.06 48.22
CA LEU A 631 15.02 22.61 48.47
C LEU A 631 16.34 21.93 48.81
N GLY A 632 17.46 22.67 48.85
CA GLY A 632 18.80 22.14 49.13
C GLY A 632 19.39 21.32 48.00
N ILE A 633 18.84 21.44 46.78
CA ILE A 633 19.29 20.69 45.61
C ILE A 633 20.50 21.42 45.01
N SER A 634 21.68 20.81 45.14
CA SER A 634 22.96 21.39 44.66
C SER A 634 23.85 20.36 43.95
N GLY A 635 23.30 19.19 43.60
CA GLY A 635 24.04 18.09 42.98
C GLY A 635 24.67 18.45 41.62
N ARG A 636 25.83 17.85 41.32
CA ARG A 636 26.54 18.02 40.03
C ARG A 636 25.77 17.42 38.84
N LYS A 637 24.88 16.47 39.10
CA LYS A 637 23.94 15.88 38.14
C LYS A 637 22.55 15.88 38.74
N LEU A 638 21.51 16.22 37.98
CA LEU A 638 20.11 16.22 38.40
C LEU A 638 19.31 15.22 37.56
N ILE A 639 18.73 14.23 38.23
CA ILE A 639 17.97 13.14 37.62
C ILE A 639 16.51 13.26 38.07
N GLY A 640 15.65 13.67 37.15
CA GLY A 640 14.22 13.74 37.38
C GLY A 640 13.51 12.44 37.01
N PHE A 641 12.40 12.13 37.67
CA PHE A 641 11.47 11.11 37.20
C PHE A 641 10.01 11.50 37.38
N ASN A 642 9.12 10.99 36.53
CA ASN A 642 7.68 11.20 36.61
C ASN A 642 6.92 9.87 36.46
N PRO A 643 6.33 9.33 37.55
CA PRO A 643 5.57 8.08 37.51
C PRO A 643 4.14 8.26 36.98
N GLY A 644 3.68 9.51 36.82
CA GLY A 644 2.35 9.84 36.34
C GLY A 644 2.10 9.42 34.89
N ALA A 645 0.85 9.11 34.59
CA ALA A 645 0.33 9.05 33.22
C ALA A 645 -1.18 9.22 33.21
N PHE A 646 -1.72 9.98 32.25
CA PHE A 646 -3.16 10.15 32.12
C PHE A 646 -3.88 8.83 31.82
N ARG A 647 -3.28 7.97 30.99
CA ARG A 647 -3.83 6.63 30.68
C ARG A 647 -3.30 5.60 31.68
N PRO A 648 -4.16 4.90 32.43
CA PRO A 648 -3.73 3.85 33.35
C PRO A 648 -2.91 2.75 32.65
N SER A 649 -3.27 2.40 31.41
CA SER A 649 -2.54 1.40 30.60
C SER A 649 -1.10 1.78 30.24
N ARG A 650 -0.68 3.02 30.50
CA ARG A 650 0.69 3.53 30.25
C ARG A 650 1.50 3.73 31.53
N ARG A 651 0.96 3.39 32.71
CA ARG A 651 1.64 3.58 33.99
C ARG A 651 2.52 2.37 34.28
N TRP A 652 3.83 2.57 34.33
CA TRP A 652 4.74 1.56 34.84
C TRP A 652 4.45 1.29 36.33
N PRO A 653 4.51 0.02 36.82
CA PRO A 653 4.12 -0.32 38.19
C PRO A 653 4.82 0.51 39.25
N ILE A 654 4.10 0.86 40.31
CA ILE A 654 4.61 1.78 41.32
C ILE A 654 5.78 1.18 42.10
N GLU A 655 5.75 -0.12 42.34
CA GLU A 655 6.79 -0.89 43.01
C GLU A 655 8.10 -0.90 42.21
N ASN A 656 8.00 -0.78 40.89
CA ASN A 656 9.17 -0.67 40.03
C ASN A 656 9.78 0.73 40.07
N TRP A 657 8.96 1.79 40.17
CA TRP A 657 9.45 3.15 40.41
C TRP A 657 10.18 3.27 41.75
N VAL A 658 9.69 2.61 42.80
CA VAL A 658 10.33 2.55 44.13
C VAL A 658 11.76 1.99 43.99
N LYS A 659 11.88 0.79 43.41
CA LYS A 659 13.17 0.12 43.21
C LYS A 659 14.13 0.90 42.30
N LEU A 660 13.61 1.62 41.31
CA LEU A 660 14.42 2.49 40.47
C LEU A 660 14.97 3.67 41.27
N ALA A 661 14.15 4.32 42.10
CA ALA A 661 14.57 5.43 42.94
C ALA A 661 15.65 5.02 43.95
N GLU A 662 15.55 3.84 44.57
CA GLU A 662 16.60 3.26 45.43
C GLU A 662 17.94 3.16 44.69
N LYS A 663 17.96 2.52 43.52
CA LYS A 663 19.16 2.36 42.69
C LYS A 663 19.77 3.70 42.26
N LEU A 664 18.91 4.66 41.91
CA LEU A 664 19.35 6.01 41.55
C LEU A 664 19.98 6.71 42.75
N LEU A 665 19.42 6.59 43.96
CA LEU A 665 19.99 7.18 45.17
C LEU A 665 21.28 6.50 45.63
N GLU A 666 21.45 5.20 45.41
CA GLU A 666 22.72 4.50 45.67
C GLU A 666 23.86 5.06 44.80
N THR A 667 23.55 5.46 43.57
CA THR A 667 24.55 5.95 42.60
C THR A 667 24.68 7.48 42.61
N TYR A 668 23.57 8.18 42.88
CA TYR A 668 23.43 9.64 42.82
C TYR A 668 22.65 10.18 44.05
N PRO A 669 23.26 10.20 45.25
CA PRO A 669 22.54 10.40 46.51
C PRO A 669 21.81 11.74 46.68
N ASP A 670 22.30 12.82 46.05
CA ASP A 670 21.79 14.20 46.22
C ASP A 670 21.17 14.78 44.93
N SER A 671 20.74 13.89 44.03
CA SER A 671 20.46 14.24 42.63
C SER A 671 19.05 13.91 42.15
N VAL A 672 18.24 13.20 42.96
CA VAL A 672 17.01 12.58 42.49
C VAL A 672 15.78 13.43 42.82
N ILE A 673 15.01 13.76 41.79
CA ILE A 673 13.82 14.63 41.88
C ILE A 673 12.59 13.91 41.30
N MET A 674 11.51 13.84 42.08
CA MET A 674 10.22 13.42 41.55
C MET A 674 9.44 14.63 41.05
N VAL A 675 8.98 14.57 39.80
CA VAL A 675 8.15 15.59 39.17
C VAL A 675 6.70 15.10 39.08
N SER A 676 5.74 15.93 39.48
CA SER A 676 4.30 15.62 39.41
C SER A 676 3.47 16.82 38.97
N GLY A 677 2.32 16.56 38.33
CA GLY A 677 1.43 17.60 37.80
C GLY A 677 0.72 18.40 38.88
N SER A 678 0.02 17.71 39.80
CA SER A 678 -0.65 18.35 40.95
C SER A 678 -0.07 17.87 42.28
N ARG A 679 -0.26 18.68 43.34
CA ARG A 679 0.11 18.28 44.70
C ARG A 679 -0.70 17.08 45.19
N GLU A 680 -1.97 16.99 44.78
CA GLU A 680 -2.83 15.82 45.07
C GLU A 680 -2.34 14.56 44.35
N GLU A 681 -1.88 14.68 43.09
CA GLU A 681 -1.30 13.55 42.36
C GLU A 681 0.01 13.11 43.02
N ALA A 682 0.81 14.05 43.55
CA ALA A 682 2.01 13.74 44.32
C ALA A 682 1.71 12.96 45.62
N GLN A 683 0.59 13.21 46.30
CA GLN A 683 0.18 12.46 47.50
C GLN A 683 -0.13 10.98 47.20
N ASN A 684 -0.61 10.66 45.99
CA ASN A 684 -0.79 9.26 45.57
C ASN A 684 0.53 8.48 45.48
N TYR A 685 1.65 9.19 45.57
CA TYR A 685 3.01 8.67 45.52
C TYR A 685 3.71 8.79 46.88
N ASP A 686 2.99 9.00 47.98
CA ASP A 686 3.61 9.04 49.31
C ASP A 686 4.35 7.72 49.64
N ASN A 687 3.91 6.58 49.08
CA ASN A 687 4.61 5.28 49.19
C ASN A 687 5.90 5.19 48.34
N LEU A 688 6.14 6.11 47.38
CA LEU A 688 7.40 6.23 46.64
C LEU A 688 8.47 6.99 47.43
N LEU A 689 8.11 7.62 48.55
CA LEU A 689 9.03 8.34 49.43
C LEU A 689 9.79 7.34 50.30
N ILE A 690 10.75 6.65 49.67
CA ILE A 690 11.69 5.74 50.33
C ILE A 690 12.56 6.50 51.34
N SER A 691 12.63 7.83 51.24
CA SER A 691 13.45 8.69 52.09
C SER A 691 13.15 10.18 51.84
N ASP A 692 13.35 11.04 52.85
CA ASP A 692 13.45 12.51 52.73
C ASP A 692 14.50 13.00 51.68
N ARG A 693 15.26 12.07 51.10
CA ARG A 693 16.25 12.27 50.03
C ARG A 693 15.64 12.50 48.65
N VAL A 694 14.46 11.98 48.32
CA VAL A 694 13.79 12.32 47.05
C VAL A 694 13.05 13.63 47.22
N LYS A 695 13.43 14.65 46.44
CA LYS A 695 12.74 15.94 46.47
C LYS A 695 11.57 15.94 45.50
N ILE A 696 10.43 16.51 45.91
CA ILE A 696 9.22 16.55 45.08
C ILE A 696 9.03 17.95 44.48
N LEU A 697 8.86 18.02 43.17
CA LEU A 697 8.39 19.20 42.45
C LEU A 697 6.97 18.95 41.94
N ALA A 698 5.97 19.58 42.58
CA ALA A 698 4.56 19.36 42.25
C ALA A 698 3.70 20.64 42.36
N GLY A 699 2.72 20.76 41.46
CA GLY A 699 1.74 21.85 41.46
C GLY A 699 2.26 23.17 40.90
N TYR A 700 3.24 23.12 40.00
CA TYR A 700 3.74 24.28 39.28
C TYR A 700 3.03 24.46 37.95
N ASP A 701 2.93 25.71 37.48
CA ASP A 701 2.47 25.98 36.12
C ASP A 701 3.47 25.46 35.07
N MET A 702 3.02 25.36 33.83
CA MET A 702 3.79 24.74 32.75
C MET A 702 5.10 25.47 32.43
N GLY A 703 5.18 26.79 32.64
CA GLY A 703 6.40 27.56 32.40
C GLY A 703 7.48 27.19 33.41
N LYS A 704 7.12 27.23 34.71
CA LYS A 704 8.01 26.81 35.81
C LYS A 704 8.42 25.35 35.70
N LEU A 705 7.49 24.46 35.33
CA LEU A 705 7.78 23.04 35.13
C LEU A 705 8.82 22.82 34.02
N THR A 706 8.68 23.56 32.91
CA THR A 706 9.62 23.52 31.79
C THR A 706 11.01 24.04 32.20
N ALA A 707 11.06 25.08 33.05
CA ALA A 707 12.31 25.58 33.62
C ALA A 707 13.00 24.57 34.55
N PHE A 708 12.23 23.81 35.34
CA PHE A 708 12.80 22.73 36.14
C PHE A 708 13.40 21.62 35.27
N PHE A 709 12.74 21.24 34.17
CA PHE A 709 13.31 20.29 33.23
C PHE A 709 14.64 20.78 32.68
N GLU A 710 14.74 22.05 32.25
CA GLU A 710 15.98 22.62 31.69
C GLU A 710 17.19 22.49 32.63
N LYS A 711 16.96 22.40 33.96
CA LYS A 711 18.03 22.18 34.95
C LYS A 711 18.42 20.72 35.15
N MET A 712 17.67 19.76 34.60
CA MET A 712 17.94 18.33 34.73
C MET A 712 18.94 17.84 33.68
N ASP A 713 19.81 16.92 34.08
CA ASP A 713 20.70 16.22 33.15
C ASP A 713 19.98 15.07 32.45
N LEU A 714 19.08 14.38 33.17
CA LEU A 714 18.28 13.28 32.65
C LEU A 714 16.89 13.24 33.28
N PHE A 715 15.89 12.84 32.49
CA PHE A 715 14.51 12.66 32.94
C PHE A 715 13.96 11.28 32.56
N VAL A 716 13.40 10.55 33.53
CA VAL A 716 12.78 9.22 33.33
C VAL A 716 11.26 9.32 33.43
N THR A 717 10.51 8.84 32.45
CA THR A 717 9.05 8.90 32.50
C THR A 717 8.37 7.85 31.63
N ASN A 718 7.06 7.68 31.82
CA ASN A 718 6.20 6.92 30.91
C ASN A 718 5.93 7.70 29.60
N ASP A 719 5.35 7.04 28.59
CA ASP A 719 4.80 7.66 27.36
C ASP A 719 3.69 8.70 27.65
N THR A 720 4.12 9.94 27.93
CA THR A 720 3.31 11.05 28.44
C THR A 720 3.79 12.43 27.97
N GLY A 721 2.99 13.48 28.22
CA GLY A 721 3.34 14.86 27.86
C GLY A 721 4.66 15.38 28.45
N PRO A 722 4.94 15.19 29.75
CA PRO A 722 6.21 15.57 30.37
C PRO A 722 7.47 15.06 29.64
N MET A 723 7.39 13.86 29.05
CA MET A 723 8.48 13.28 28.25
C MET A 723 8.90 14.21 27.10
N HIS A 724 7.91 14.72 26.35
CA HIS A 724 8.16 15.62 25.23
C HIS A 724 8.60 17.00 25.69
N MET A 725 8.04 17.50 26.80
CA MET A 725 8.45 18.79 27.37
C MET A 725 9.93 18.79 27.80
N ALA A 726 10.36 17.75 28.52
CA ALA A 726 11.76 17.61 28.93
C ALA A 726 12.70 17.47 27.72
N ALA A 727 12.33 16.63 26.75
CA ALA A 727 13.11 16.47 25.52
C ALA A 727 13.24 17.80 24.74
N ALA A 728 12.18 18.60 24.68
CA ALA A 728 12.14 19.86 23.94
C ALA A 728 12.98 20.98 24.56
N VAL A 729 13.37 20.89 25.84
CA VAL A 729 14.37 21.79 26.44
C VAL A 729 15.79 21.21 26.42
N GLY A 730 16.00 20.09 25.72
CA GLY A 730 17.32 19.51 25.46
C GLY A 730 17.82 18.52 26.52
N VAL A 731 16.98 18.15 27.47
CA VAL A 731 17.28 17.18 28.54
C VAL A 731 17.36 15.77 27.94
N LYS A 732 18.22 14.92 28.49
CA LYS A 732 18.28 13.51 28.10
C LYS A 732 17.06 12.77 28.64
N VAL A 733 16.35 11.98 27.83
CA VAL A 733 15.09 11.35 28.25
C VAL A 733 15.13 9.83 28.15
N VAL A 734 14.77 9.14 29.22
CA VAL A 734 14.50 7.70 29.20
C VAL A 734 12.98 7.50 29.25
N GLY A 735 12.41 7.02 28.14
CA GLY A 735 10.97 6.80 27.99
C GLY A 735 10.61 5.33 28.17
N ILE A 736 9.66 5.03 29.06
CA ILE A 736 9.12 3.68 29.28
C ILE A 736 7.87 3.50 28.42
N PHE A 737 7.91 2.54 27.50
CA PHE A 737 6.85 2.28 26.52
C PHE A 737 6.29 0.87 26.63
N GLY A 738 4.95 0.77 26.60
CA GLY A 738 4.23 -0.48 26.34
C GLY A 738 4.18 -0.82 24.84
N PRO A 739 3.18 -1.60 24.39
CA PRO A 739 3.01 -2.00 22.98
C PRO A 739 2.34 -0.90 22.14
N GLY A 740 2.40 0.35 22.58
CA GLY A 740 1.90 1.49 21.82
C GLY A 740 2.80 1.81 20.63
N ASP A 741 2.34 2.72 19.76
CA ASP A 741 3.10 3.17 18.59
C ASP A 741 4.29 4.08 18.99
N TYR A 742 5.38 3.45 19.41
CA TYR A 742 6.60 4.13 19.82
C TYR A 742 7.33 4.81 18.65
N TYR A 743 7.16 4.35 17.41
CA TYR A 743 7.72 5.07 16.24
C TYR A 743 7.11 6.46 16.13
N ARG A 744 5.80 6.54 16.37
CA ARG A 744 5.04 7.77 16.28
C ARG A 744 5.24 8.71 17.48
N TYR A 745 5.23 8.17 18.69
CA TYR A 745 5.22 8.97 19.93
C TYR A 745 6.56 9.03 20.67
N SER A 746 7.66 8.53 20.09
CA SER A 746 8.99 8.85 20.62
C SER A 746 9.30 10.35 20.48
N PRO A 747 10.07 10.96 21.39
CA PRO A 747 10.50 12.34 21.24
C PRO A 747 11.26 12.56 19.93
N SER A 748 10.81 13.54 19.14
CA SER A 748 11.50 13.94 17.91
C SER A 748 12.65 14.88 18.26
N VAL A 749 13.74 14.31 18.77
CA VAL A 749 15.02 14.99 19.09
C VAL A 749 16.18 14.14 18.57
N ASN A 750 17.41 14.64 18.67
CA ASN A 750 18.60 13.85 18.32
C ASN A 750 18.59 12.50 19.07
N LYS A 751 18.87 11.39 18.36
CA LYS A 751 18.87 10.03 18.93
C LYS A 751 19.79 9.87 20.14
N ASN A 752 20.83 10.68 20.27
CA ASN A 752 21.75 10.65 21.41
C ASN A 752 21.16 11.32 22.68
N LYS A 753 19.97 11.90 22.59
CA LYS A 753 19.27 12.60 23.68
C LYS A 753 18.10 11.80 24.26
N TYR A 754 17.76 10.64 23.71
CA TYR A 754 16.71 9.82 24.30
C TYR A 754 16.94 8.33 24.13
N GLN A 755 16.37 7.54 25.03
CA GLN A 755 16.39 6.08 24.97
C GLN A 755 15.00 5.55 25.34
N ILE A 756 14.50 4.59 24.56
CA ILE A 756 13.18 3.99 24.78
C ILE A 756 13.38 2.59 25.36
N VAL A 757 12.80 2.36 26.53
CA VAL A 757 12.80 1.04 27.18
C VAL A 757 11.44 0.38 26.93
N ARG A 758 11.46 -0.75 26.23
CA ARG A 758 10.27 -1.57 25.90
C ARG A 758 10.62 -3.05 25.86
N LYS A 759 9.61 -3.91 25.98
CA LYS A 759 9.71 -5.37 25.74
C LYS A 759 8.64 -5.79 24.72
N GLU A 760 9.00 -6.67 23.80
CA GLU A 760 8.04 -7.25 22.86
C GLU A 760 7.20 -8.34 23.53
N ILE A 761 5.88 -8.26 23.33
CA ILE A 761 4.90 -9.20 23.88
C ILE A 761 4.07 -9.73 22.69
N PRO A 762 4.36 -10.93 22.15
CA PRO A 762 3.68 -11.48 20.98
C PRO A 762 2.15 -11.58 21.12
N GLU A 763 1.65 -11.74 22.34
CA GLU A 763 0.23 -11.89 22.66
C GLU A 763 -0.52 -10.55 22.73
N CYS A 764 0.20 -9.42 22.66
CA CYS A 764 -0.40 -8.09 22.64
C CYS A 764 -0.64 -7.60 21.22
N GLU A 765 -1.83 -7.05 21.00
CA GLU A 765 -2.14 -6.25 19.81
C GLU A 765 -1.19 -5.06 19.71
N MET A 766 -0.52 -4.88 18.57
CA MET A 766 0.41 -3.78 18.32
C MET A 766 -0.01 -2.99 17.07
N PRO A 767 -0.19 -1.66 17.16
CA PRO A 767 -0.09 -0.81 18.36
C PRO A 767 -1.32 -0.91 19.28
N CYS A 768 -1.08 -0.99 20.60
CA CYS A 768 -2.16 -1.05 21.60
C CYS A 768 -2.69 0.35 21.96
N TYR A 769 -4.01 0.55 21.79
CA TYR A 769 -4.68 1.83 22.10
C TYR A 769 -5.64 1.79 23.31
N LYS A 770 -5.67 0.68 24.05
CA LYS A 770 -6.57 0.46 25.18
C LYS A 770 -6.38 1.55 26.25
N LEU A 771 -7.47 2.13 26.77
CA LEU A 771 -7.42 3.14 27.84
C LEU A 771 -7.07 2.53 29.20
N LYS A 772 -7.67 1.37 29.49
CA LYS A 772 -7.39 0.51 30.64
C LYS A 772 -7.04 -0.89 30.12
N CYS A 773 -6.12 -1.56 30.78
CA CYS A 773 -5.72 -2.93 30.48
C CYS A 773 -5.80 -3.72 31.78
N GLU A 774 -6.49 -4.86 31.77
CA GLU A 774 -6.64 -5.71 32.96
C GLU A 774 -5.33 -6.45 33.30
N ASN A 775 -4.47 -6.68 32.31
CA ASN A 775 -3.19 -7.35 32.47
C ASN A 775 -2.06 -6.64 31.69
N PRO A 776 -1.45 -5.57 32.25
CA PRO A 776 -0.43 -4.76 31.56
C PRO A 776 0.96 -5.44 31.54
N VAL A 777 1.04 -6.69 31.05
CA VAL A 777 2.28 -7.51 30.99
C VAL A 777 3.43 -6.76 30.30
N CYS A 778 3.10 -5.97 29.29
CA CYS A 778 4.01 -5.13 28.55
C CYS A 778 4.82 -4.13 29.41
N LEU A 779 4.22 -3.61 30.48
CA LEU A 779 4.88 -2.69 31.39
C LEU A 779 5.46 -3.44 32.60
N THR A 780 4.79 -4.47 33.10
CA THR A 780 5.30 -5.24 34.26
C THR A 780 6.57 -6.03 33.94
N ARG A 781 6.77 -6.42 32.66
CA ARG A 781 7.98 -7.13 32.19
C ARG A 781 9.21 -6.22 32.06
N ILE A 782 9.03 -4.90 32.05
CA ILE A 782 10.14 -3.94 32.08
C ILE A 782 10.63 -3.86 33.52
N THR A 783 11.87 -4.26 33.77
CA THR A 783 12.45 -4.29 35.11
C THR A 783 13.12 -2.95 35.47
N PRO A 784 13.27 -2.63 36.76
CA PRO A 784 14.04 -1.46 37.19
C PRO A 784 15.48 -1.45 36.69
N GLU A 785 16.09 -2.63 36.49
CA GLU A 785 17.44 -2.74 35.96
C GLU A 785 17.52 -2.38 34.47
N ASP A 786 16.50 -2.73 33.68
CA ASP A 786 16.41 -2.32 32.27
C ASP A 786 16.43 -0.77 32.17
N VAL A 787 15.65 -0.10 33.02
CA VAL A 787 15.54 1.36 33.04
C VAL A 787 16.81 2.01 33.59
N PHE A 788 17.37 1.47 34.68
CA PHE A 788 18.60 1.98 35.28
C PHE A 788 19.80 1.84 34.33
N THR A 789 19.89 0.75 33.58
CA THR A 789 20.91 0.57 32.54
C THR A 789 20.81 1.66 31.47
N ALA A 790 19.60 1.93 30.96
CA ALA A 790 19.36 3.02 30.01
C ALA A 790 19.74 4.40 30.59
N VAL A 791 19.46 4.64 31.88
CA VAL A 791 19.90 5.88 32.55
C VAL A 791 21.41 6.03 32.52
N LYS A 792 22.17 4.98 32.82
CA LYS A 792 23.64 5.02 32.80
C LYS A 792 24.23 5.17 31.40
N GLU A 793 23.64 4.50 30.41
CA GLU A 793 24.10 4.58 29.02
C GLU A 793 23.89 5.98 28.44
N LEU A 794 22.78 6.62 28.83
CA LEU A 794 22.43 7.93 28.31
C LEU A 794 23.15 9.07 29.04
N LEU A 795 23.44 8.96 30.34
CA LEU A 795 24.13 9.98 31.16
C LEU A 795 25.63 10.09 30.86
#